data_AF-A0A951R0A8-F1
#
_entry.id   AF-A0A951R0A8-F1
#
_cell.length_a   1.000
_cell.length_b   1.000
_cell.length_c   1.000
_cell.angle_alpha   90.00
_cell.angle_beta   90.00
_cell.angle_gamma   90.00
#
_symmetry.space_group_name_H-M   'P 1'
#
loop_
_entity.id
_entity.type
_entity.pdbx_description
1 polymer ?
#
loop_
_entity_poly.entity_id
_entity_poly.type
_entity_poly.pdbx_seq_one_letter_code
_entity_poly.pdbx_strand_id
1 'polypeptide(L)'
;MFFHIFNDDKNKLETQRIIKLSIFIVFSIFFILLIDLSYKVLIRKNIEFIPGNSMPSFSLSLSLILGTMAYISSLIYYSSTKKDDFFIISLIYMNLSVELLITKGHNLIIFDKFIFIHAIFRIILLFYVAFNKKGISPLITKHKIITSIVVFLFSVITPMINYRIFSNNLFAKDIYFYATLMTMIIILYIIACIFLSKKSLDDCELIYSFIIASILLIALRGLYWICEVLLPNITLLKTNNVVLLLTILSFLLAISGVFNEITAKNKRSSLLQNELQVFYHLVEFNTSSSIILYDNKKKVIYTNKTIRERYCKSTKLKDQLKEVEKLFVDSIFIDDSEKNATKALFNKGNWEGKLILKNGKIVSAYIQILNDENKNYFAVNLKDITEEYTLTKNIKRNEQLLSCINNNVQDLIISVDNNGLITYVNDSVLKTLNYTYEEIIGMPIINLLGKNDEILNQLKLEDEEDSIKCKLVGKHSFVYVESIIRTLNDNNEIPYGKVIVAKNLTSKKRLENLAIKFKEAKAYEQVRNEFFANISHELRTPLNIIYSTIQLLNSKHETNYVNFNDFYGKYKQGLKINCYRMLRLINNLIDVSKIEVGFLKADFTNRDIVFLVENIVSLVIPHSENKDINIIFDTNVEENIIKCDPVKIERLILNLLSNAIKFTQNHGEIFVDLNISKDWVKISIKDNGIGIPKEMQASIFDRFVQADKS
;
A
#
# COMPACT_ATOMS: atom_id res chain seq x y z
N MET A 1 -30.03 -11.56 6.27
CA MET A 1 -31.08 -10.59 6.67
C MET A 1 -31.68 -9.85 5.48
N PHE A 2 -30.89 -9.15 4.65
CA PHE A 2 -31.40 -8.46 3.44
C PHE A 2 -32.11 -9.38 2.42
N PHE A 3 -31.61 -10.61 2.20
CA PHE A 3 -32.28 -11.56 1.30
C PHE A 3 -33.58 -12.15 1.86
N HIS A 4 -33.71 -12.27 3.18
CA HIS A 4 -34.85 -12.95 3.80
C HIS A 4 -36.06 -12.01 3.99
N ILE A 5 -35.85 -10.71 4.22
CA ILE A 5 -36.94 -9.72 4.27
C ILE A 5 -37.64 -9.64 2.89
N PHE A 6 -36.87 -9.61 1.81
CA PHE A 6 -37.42 -9.63 0.45
C PHE A 6 -38.07 -10.98 0.08
N ASN A 7 -37.56 -12.11 0.59
CA ASN A 7 -38.13 -13.44 0.31
C ASN A 7 -39.36 -13.76 1.16
N ASP A 8 -39.44 -13.34 2.42
CA ASP A 8 -40.60 -13.62 3.27
C ASP A 8 -41.83 -12.85 2.78
N ASP A 9 -41.68 -11.60 2.35
CA ASP A 9 -42.78 -10.84 1.75
C ASP A 9 -43.23 -11.44 0.42
N LYS A 10 -42.29 -11.87 -0.43
CA LYS A 10 -42.60 -12.54 -1.70
C LYS A 10 -43.28 -13.89 -1.49
N ASN A 11 -42.79 -14.71 -0.56
CA ASN A 11 -43.38 -15.99 -0.20
C ASN A 11 -44.76 -15.82 0.44
N LYS A 12 -44.96 -14.78 1.27
CA LYS A 12 -46.26 -14.44 1.85
C LYS A 12 -47.25 -14.00 0.77
N LEU A 13 -46.82 -13.17 -0.19
CA LEU A 13 -47.62 -12.76 -1.34
C LEU A 13 -48.00 -13.95 -2.24
N GLU A 14 -47.07 -14.86 -2.52
CA GLU A 14 -47.34 -16.09 -3.28
C GLU A 14 -48.31 -17.03 -2.53
N THR A 15 -48.12 -17.21 -1.22
CA THR A 15 -49.02 -18.01 -0.38
C THR A 15 -50.42 -17.41 -0.37
N GLN A 16 -50.55 -16.07 -0.24
CA GLN A 16 -51.83 -15.39 -0.37
C GLN A 16 -52.46 -15.53 -1.75
N ARG A 17 -51.67 -15.54 -2.84
CA ARG A 17 -52.18 -15.82 -4.20
C ARG A 17 -52.73 -17.24 -4.32
N ILE A 18 -52.02 -18.23 -3.81
CA ILE A 18 -52.46 -19.63 -3.81
C ILE A 18 -53.75 -19.79 -2.99
N ILE A 19 -53.82 -19.17 -1.81
CA ILE A 19 -55.01 -19.17 -0.96
C ILE A 19 -56.20 -18.48 -1.66
N LYS A 20 -55.99 -17.33 -2.31
CA LYS A 20 -57.05 -16.66 -3.10
C LYS A 20 -57.56 -17.56 -4.23
N LEU A 21 -56.65 -18.22 -4.94
CA LEU A 21 -56.99 -19.13 -6.04
C LEU A 21 -57.74 -20.36 -5.52
N SER A 22 -57.29 -20.96 -4.41
CA SER A 22 -57.95 -22.13 -3.81
C SER A 22 -59.35 -21.78 -3.33
N ILE A 23 -59.52 -20.66 -2.64
CA ILE A 23 -60.83 -20.14 -2.20
C ILE A 23 -61.73 -19.93 -3.43
N PHE A 24 -61.24 -19.27 -4.48
CA PHE A 24 -61.99 -19.03 -5.71
C PHE A 24 -62.46 -20.33 -6.37
N ILE A 25 -61.56 -21.32 -6.51
CA ILE A 25 -61.89 -22.63 -7.08
C ILE A 25 -62.96 -23.34 -6.23
N VAL A 26 -62.80 -23.36 -4.90
CA VAL A 26 -63.74 -24.01 -3.98
C VAL A 26 -65.14 -23.41 -4.10
N PHE A 27 -65.27 -22.08 -4.05
CA PHE A 27 -66.56 -21.42 -4.22
C PHE A 27 -67.13 -21.63 -5.63
N SER A 28 -66.29 -21.58 -6.68
CA SER A 28 -66.73 -21.82 -8.06
C SER A 28 -67.31 -23.22 -8.26
N ILE A 29 -66.63 -24.25 -7.74
CA ILE A 29 -67.12 -25.64 -7.77
C ILE A 29 -68.44 -25.77 -7.01
N PHE A 30 -68.53 -25.15 -5.82
CA PHE A 30 -69.77 -25.14 -5.05
C PHE A 30 -70.94 -24.49 -5.80
N PHE A 31 -70.71 -23.34 -6.46
CA PHE A 31 -71.72 -22.68 -7.28
C PHE A 31 -72.11 -23.49 -8.53
N ILE A 32 -71.15 -24.15 -9.20
CA ILE A 32 -71.44 -25.04 -10.34
C ILE A 32 -72.33 -26.21 -9.90
N LEU A 33 -72.03 -26.84 -8.75
CA LEU A 33 -72.86 -27.92 -8.20
C LEU A 33 -74.26 -27.43 -7.79
N LEU A 34 -74.36 -26.21 -7.26
CA LEU A 34 -75.63 -25.54 -6.99
C LEU A 34 -76.46 -25.30 -8.27
N ILE A 35 -75.82 -24.88 -9.36
CA ILE A 35 -76.46 -24.65 -10.66
C ILE A 35 -76.91 -25.98 -11.27
N ASP A 36 -76.08 -27.02 -11.25
CA ASP A 36 -76.46 -28.37 -11.72
C ASP A 36 -77.66 -28.92 -10.94
N LEU A 37 -77.67 -28.75 -9.61
CA LEU A 37 -78.80 -29.12 -8.77
C LEU A 37 -80.06 -28.33 -9.14
N SER A 38 -79.94 -27.02 -9.33
CA SER A 38 -81.05 -26.13 -9.72
C SER A 38 -81.61 -26.49 -11.11
N TYR A 39 -80.74 -26.83 -12.06
CA TYR A 39 -81.10 -27.26 -13.41
C TYR A 39 -81.85 -28.60 -13.40
N LYS A 40 -81.36 -29.58 -12.63
CA LYS A 40 -82.03 -30.88 -12.45
C LYS A 40 -83.39 -30.75 -11.77
N VAL A 41 -83.55 -29.77 -10.87
CA VAL A 41 -84.84 -29.43 -10.27
C VAL A 41 -85.82 -28.83 -11.30
N LEU A 42 -85.33 -28.01 -12.25
CA LEU A 42 -86.16 -27.33 -13.23
C LEU A 42 -86.72 -28.27 -14.32
N ILE A 43 -85.99 -29.34 -14.67
CA ILE A 43 -86.42 -30.32 -15.69
C ILE A 43 -87.27 -31.42 -15.03
N ARG A 44 -88.58 -31.19 -14.95
CA ARG A 44 -89.59 -32.19 -14.55
C ARG A 44 -89.71 -33.29 -15.63
N LYS A 45 -89.13 -34.47 -15.42
CA LYS A 45 -89.51 -35.69 -16.16
C LYS A 45 -89.91 -36.81 -15.20
N ASN A 46 -91.14 -37.29 -15.38
CA ASN A 46 -91.71 -38.46 -14.71
C ASN A 46 -90.88 -39.70 -15.05
N ILE A 47 -90.29 -40.33 -14.04
CA ILE A 47 -89.69 -41.67 -14.16
C ILE A 47 -90.23 -42.50 -12.98
N GLU A 48 -90.73 -43.69 -13.30
CA GLU A 48 -91.42 -44.62 -12.39
C GLU A 48 -90.57 -45.18 -11.25
N PHE A 49 -91.29 -45.61 -10.21
CA PHE A 49 -90.84 -45.98 -8.87
C PHE A 49 -90.38 -47.45 -8.79
N ILE A 50 -89.20 -47.72 -8.20
CA ILE A 50 -88.81 -49.06 -7.72
C ILE A 50 -88.42 -48.95 -6.24
N PRO A 51 -89.12 -49.62 -5.31
CA PRO A 51 -88.79 -49.59 -3.89
C PRO A 51 -87.76 -50.67 -3.48
N GLY A 52 -86.88 -50.33 -2.54
CA GLY A 52 -85.98 -51.24 -1.81
C GLY A 52 -84.59 -51.44 -2.43
N ASN A 53 -83.49 -51.69 -1.69
CA ASN A 53 -83.27 -51.84 -0.26
C ASN A 53 -81.75 -51.66 0.03
N SER A 54 -81.47 -51.34 1.30
CA SER A 54 -80.20 -51.36 2.05
C SER A 54 -78.98 -50.58 1.52
N MET A 55 -78.64 -49.52 2.26
CA MET A 55 -77.30 -48.92 2.28
C MET A 55 -76.24 -50.01 2.59
N PRO A 56 -75.06 -50.04 1.93
CA PRO A 56 -73.99 -50.92 2.36
C PRO A 56 -73.52 -50.44 3.74
N SER A 57 -73.70 -51.26 4.77
CA SER A 57 -73.18 -51.01 6.14
C SER A 57 -71.71 -50.59 6.16
N PHE A 58 -70.94 -51.02 5.16
CA PHE A 58 -69.57 -50.62 4.88
C PHE A 58 -69.39 -49.11 4.70
N SER A 59 -70.26 -48.49 3.91
CA SER A 59 -70.11 -47.09 3.47
C SER A 59 -70.37 -46.08 4.61
N LEU A 60 -71.35 -46.37 5.46
CA LEU A 60 -71.59 -45.63 6.70
C LEU A 60 -70.45 -45.85 7.71
N SER A 61 -69.95 -47.08 7.83
CA SER A 61 -68.81 -47.38 8.70
C SER A 61 -67.53 -46.67 8.24
N LEU A 62 -67.32 -46.53 6.93
CA LEU A 62 -66.23 -45.75 6.34
C LEU A 62 -66.36 -44.25 6.66
N SER A 63 -67.57 -43.68 6.53
CA SER A 63 -67.81 -42.27 6.88
C SER A 63 -67.54 -41.97 8.36
N LEU A 64 -67.82 -42.92 9.25
CA LEU A 64 -67.52 -42.82 10.69
C LEU A 64 -66.00 -42.84 10.94
N ILE A 65 -65.27 -43.75 10.30
CA ILE A 65 -63.80 -43.83 10.39
C ILE A 65 -63.17 -42.53 9.89
N LEU A 66 -63.63 -42.02 8.74
CA LEU A 66 -63.10 -40.77 8.18
C LEU A 66 -63.46 -39.55 9.05
N GLY A 67 -64.64 -39.54 9.66
CA GLY A 67 -65.04 -38.49 10.60
C GLY A 67 -64.17 -38.47 11.86
N THR A 68 -63.92 -39.64 12.47
CA THR A 68 -63.02 -39.73 13.62
C THR A 68 -61.58 -39.38 13.25
N MET A 69 -61.12 -39.77 12.05
CA MET A 69 -59.83 -39.33 11.52
C MET A 69 -59.76 -37.81 11.34
N ALA A 70 -60.80 -37.16 10.81
CA ALA A 70 -60.84 -35.70 10.64
C ALA A 70 -60.80 -34.96 11.99
N TYR A 71 -61.51 -35.49 13.00
CA TYR A 71 -61.43 -35.02 14.38
C TYR A 71 -60.01 -35.14 14.95
N ILE A 72 -59.41 -36.34 14.90
CA ILE A 72 -58.06 -36.59 15.42
C ILE A 72 -57.02 -35.73 14.68
N SER A 73 -57.13 -35.61 13.36
CA SER A 73 -56.22 -34.81 12.53
C SER A 73 -56.24 -33.33 12.93
N SER A 74 -57.44 -32.78 13.13
CA SER A 74 -57.61 -31.39 13.60
C SER A 74 -57.02 -31.19 14.99
N LEU A 75 -57.14 -32.18 15.87
CA LEU A 75 -56.59 -32.15 17.24
C LEU A 75 -55.05 -32.29 17.27
N ILE A 76 -54.47 -33.08 16.35
CA ILE A 76 -53.02 -33.16 16.13
C ILE A 76 -52.48 -31.82 15.60
N TYR A 77 -53.19 -31.19 14.68
CA TYR A 77 -52.78 -29.86 14.19
C TYR A 77 -52.83 -28.81 15.30
N TYR A 78 -53.87 -28.84 16.14
CA TYR A 78 -53.94 -28.03 17.34
C TYR A 78 -52.76 -28.28 18.29
N SER A 79 -52.37 -29.53 18.53
CA SER A 79 -51.28 -29.84 19.46
C SER A 79 -49.92 -29.29 18.96
N SER A 80 -49.72 -29.24 17.64
CA SER A 80 -48.53 -28.68 16.97
C SER A 80 -48.48 -27.15 16.93
N THR A 81 -49.63 -26.47 16.81
CA THR A 81 -49.70 -25.01 16.61
C THR A 81 -50.13 -24.23 17.84
N LYS A 82 -50.82 -24.87 18.79
CA LYS A 82 -51.48 -24.24 19.94
C LYS A 82 -52.51 -23.16 19.57
N LYS A 83 -52.95 -23.10 18.30
CA LYS A 83 -54.01 -22.19 17.83
C LYS A 83 -55.39 -22.71 18.22
N ASP A 84 -56.08 -22.00 19.10
CA ASP A 84 -57.38 -22.41 19.65
C ASP A 84 -58.48 -22.62 18.59
N ASP A 85 -58.35 -22.03 17.41
CA ASP A 85 -59.26 -22.22 16.27
C ASP A 85 -59.40 -23.69 15.86
N PHE A 86 -58.27 -24.41 15.78
CA PHE A 86 -58.25 -25.81 15.34
C PHE A 86 -58.75 -26.77 16.41
N PHE A 87 -58.66 -26.38 17.69
CA PHE A 87 -59.35 -27.09 18.75
C PHE A 87 -60.87 -27.05 18.53
N ILE A 88 -61.42 -25.91 18.13
CA ILE A 88 -62.86 -25.75 17.92
C ILE A 88 -63.32 -26.40 16.62
N ILE A 89 -62.51 -26.32 15.56
CA ILE A 89 -62.75 -27.09 14.33
C ILE A 89 -62.78 -28.59 14.61
N SER A 90 -61.93 -29.09 15.52
CA SER A 90 -61.99 -30.50 15.95
C SER A 90 -63.34 -30.83 16.62
N LEU A 91 -63.89 -29.94 17.45
CA LEU A 91 -65.20 -30.13 18.07
C LEU A 91 -66.34 -30.21 17.03
N ILE A 92 -66.24 -29.47 15.91
CA ILE A 92 -67.19 -29.53 14.80
C ILE A 92 -67.17 -30.91 14.15
N TYR A 93 -65.98 -31.44 13.83
CA TYR A 93 -65.86 -32.78 13.24
C TYR A 93 -66.23 -33.89 14.22
N MET A 94 -65.98 -33.70 15.53
CA MET A 94 -66.46 -34.61 16.57
C MET A 94 -68.00 -34.66 16.60
N ASN A 95 -68.66 -33.50 16.61
CA ASN A 95 -70.12 -33.41 16.56
C ASN A 95 -70.69 -34.07 15.29
N LEU A 96 -70.07 -33.85 14.13
CA LEU A 96 -70.48 -34.48 12.86
C LEU A 96 -70.28 -36.00 12.86
N SER A 97 -69.22 -36.50 13.50
CA SER A 97 -68.93 -37.94 13.57
C SER A 97 -69.91 -38.67 14.50
N VAL A 98 -70.25 -38.06 15.64
CA VAL A 98 -71.22 -38.61 16.59
C VAL A 98 -72.63 -38.61 16.01
N GLU A 99 -72.99 -37.58 15.22
CA GLU A 99 -74.24 -37.55 14.45
C GLU A 99 -74.38 -38.80 13.56
N LEU A 100 -73.34 -39.12 12.77
CA LEU A 100 -73.33 -40.28 11.87
C LEU A 100 -73.42 -41.63 12.60
N LEU A 101 -72.91 -41.71 13.83
CA LEU A 101 -73.00 -42.91 14.67
C LEU A 101 -74.46 -43.18 15.07
N ILE A 102 -75.20 -42.14 15.44
CA ILE A 102 -76.56 -42.26 15.97
C ILE A 102 -77.55 -42.56 14.84
N THR A 103 -77.33 -41.99 13.64
CA THR A 103 -78.13 -42.30 12.45
C THR A 103 -78.01 -43.77 12.00
N LYS A 104 -77.00 -44.52 12.46
CA LYS A 104 -76.84 -45.96 12.17
C LYS A 104 -77.86 -46.85 12.88
N GLY A 105 -78.46 -46.38 13.98
CA GLY A 105 -79.33 -47.18 14.87
C GLY A 105 -80.82 -47.14 14.54
N HIS A 106 -81.29 -46.20 13.71
CA HIS A 106 -82.71 -45.98 13.41
C HIS A 106 -82.91 -45.76 11.90
N ASN A 107 -84.09 -46.12 11.34
CA ASN A 107 -84.40 -45.92 9.91
C ASN A 107 -84.06 -44.48 9.45
N LEU A 108 -83.02 -44.34 8.62
CA LEU A 108 -82.41 -43.07 8.21
C LEU A 108 -83.40 -42.04 7.68
N ILE A 109 -84.44 -42.49 6.97
CA ILE A 109 -85.42 -41.62 6.26
C ILE A 109 -86.23 -40.74 7.22
N ILE A 110 -86.41 -41.16 8.48
CA ILE A 110 -87.14 -40.37 9.50
C ILE A 110 -86.18 -39.50 10.30
N PHE A 111 -84.93 -39.92 10.49
CA PHE A 111 -83.97 -39.21 11.34
C PHE A 111 -83.31 -38.01 10.66
N ASP A 112 -83.00 -38.09 9.36
CA ASP A 112 -82.46 -36.94 8.61
C ASP A 112 -83.43 -35.75 8.54
N LYS A 113 -84.74 -36.00 8.77
CA LYS A 113 -85.76 -34.95 8.79
C LYS A 113 -85.65 -33.98 9.97
N PHE A 114 -84.82 -34.26 10.99
CA PHE A 114 -84.86 -33.49 12.24
C PHE A 114 -83.53 -32.87 12.67
N ILE A 115 -82.42 -33.03 11.94
CA ILE A 115 -81.04 -32.71 12.40
C ILE A 115 -80.69 -31.19 12.46
N PHE A 116 -81.68 -30.30 12.47
CA PHE A 116 -81.50 -28.84 12.46
C PHE A 116 -80.68 -28.30 13.64
N ILE A 117 -80.90 -28.82 14.86
CA ILE A 117 -80.25 -28.31 16.08
C ILE A 117 -78.73 -28.53 16.03
N HIS A 118 -78.26 -29.66 15.47
CA HIS A 118 -76.83 -29.92 15.28
C HIS A 118 -76.20 -29.00 14.25
N ALA A 119 -76.91 -28.75 13.16
CA ALA A 119 -76.44 -27.83 12.12
C ALA A 119 -76.30 -26.40 12.65
N ILE A 120 -77.25 -25.93 13.47
CA ILE A 120 -77.18 -24.63 14.17
C ILE A 120 -76.00 -24.60 15.16
N PHE A 121 -75.81 -25.67 15.94
CA PHE A 121 -74.70 -25.73 16.89
C PHE A 121 -73.32 -25.64 16.21
N ARG A 122 -73.14 -26.32 15.07
CA ARG A 122 -71.94 -26.21 14.26
C ARG A 122 -71.73 -24.80 13.69
N ILE A 123 -72.79 -24.13 13.25
CA ILE A 123 -72.72 -22.73 12.79
C ILE A 123 -72.22 -21.82 13.92
N ILE A 124 -72.67 -22.01 15.16
CA ILE A 124 -72.20 -21.23 16.31
C ILE A 124 -70.69 -21.43 16.52
N LEU A 125 -70.20 -22.68 16.46
CA LEU A 125 -68.77 -22.98 16.56
C LEU A 125 -67.98 -22.38 15.38
N LEU A 126 -68.53 -22.39 14.16
CA LEU A 126 -67.87 -21.79 12.99
C LEU A 126 -67.78 -20.28 13.06
N PHE A 127 -68.87 -19.60 13.44
CA PHE A 127 -68.86 -18.15 13.61
C PHE A 127 -67.89 -17.72 14.69
N TYR A 128 -67.76 -18.53 15.74
CA TYR A 128 -66.74 -18.30 16.75
C TYR A 128 -65.34 -18.28 16.12
N VAL A 129 -64.99 -19.31 15.32
CA VAL A 129 -63.66 -19.42 14.70
C VAL A 129 -63.44 -18.27 13.72
N ALA A 130 -64.49 -17.88 13.01
CA ALA A 130 -64.43 -16.82 12.00
C ALA A 130 -64.27 -15.41 12.60
N PHE A 131 -64.93 -15.09 13.72
CA PHE A 131 -64.94 -13.74 14.30
C PHE A 131 -63.94 -13.50 15.42
N ASN A 132 -63.38 -14.55 16.02
CA ASN A 132 -62.33 -14.47 17.06
C ASN A 132 -62.56 -13.36 18.12
N LYS A 133 -63.80 -13.20 18.61
CA LYS A 133 -64.13 -12.16 19.61
C LYS A 133 -63.88 -12.69 21.03
N LYS A 134 -63.16 -11.89 21.83
CA LYS A 134 -62.67 -12.13 23.20
C LYS A 134 -63.70 -12.55 24.28
N GLY A 135 -64.99 -12.70 23.96
CA GLY A 135 -66.06 -12.89 24.97
C GLY A 135 -66.27 -14.35 25.44
N ILE A 136 -66.46 -15.29 24.52
CA ILE A 136 -66.76 -16.71 24.84
C ILE A 136 -65.50 -17.58 24.67
N SER A 137 -64.50 -17.03 23.97
CA SER A 137 -63.28 -17.74 23.59
C SER A 137 -62.46 -18.33 24.72
N PRO A 138 -62.21 -17.57 25.78
CA PRO A 138 -61.48 -18.08 26.93
C PRO A 138 -62.23 -19.22 27.62
N LEU A 139 -63.57 -19.25 27.60
CA LEU A 139 -64.34 -20.25 28.36
C LEU A 139 -64.23 -21.64 27.73
N ILE A 140 -64.27 -21.70 26.39
CA ILE A 140 -64.11 -22.95 25.62
C ILE A 140 -62.65 -23.43 25.66
N THR A 141 -61.70 -22.50 25.58
CA THR A 141 -60.29 -22.87 25.41
C THR A 141 -59.53 -23.04 26.72
N LYS A 142 -60.06 -22.52 27.85
CA LYS A 142 -59.54 -22.71 29.22
C LYS A 142 -59.93 -24.06 29.82
N HIS A 143 -61.10 -24.59 29.47
CA HIS A 143 -61.62 -25.86 30.00
C HIS A 143 -61.83 -26.91 28.90
N LYS A 144 -60.78 -27.18 28.11
CA LYS A 144 -60.83 -28.01 26.89
C LYS A 144 -61.45 -29.40 27.07
N ILE A 145 -61.10 -30.11 28.15
CA ILE A 145 -61.64 -31.46 28.43
C ILE A 145 -63.15 -31.38 28.70
N ILE A 146 -63.56 -30.43 29.54
CA ILE A 146 -64.97 -30.22 29.89
C ILE A 146 -65.76 -29.84 28.63
N THR A 147 -65.22 -28.96 27.78
CA THR A 147 -65.91 -28.57 26.55
C THR A 147 -66.04 -29.73 25.56
N SER A 148 -65.04 -30.60 25.43
CA SER A 148 -65.16 -31.81 24.60
C SER A 148 -66.23 -32.75 25.15
N ILE A 149 -66.32 -32.94 26.47
CA ILE A 149 -67.37 -33.76 27.10
C ILE A 149 -68.75 -33.15 26.86
N VAL A 150 -68.89 -31.82 27.03
CA VAL A 150 -70.16 -31.12 26.81
C VAL A 150 -70.61 -31.22 25.36
N VAL A 151 -69.71 -30.99 24.39
CA VAL A 151 -70.04 -31.14 22.97
C VAL A 151 -70.39 -32.58 22.63
N PHE A 152 -69.69 -33.56 23.19
CA PHE A 152 -70.00 -34.98 23.00
C PHE A 152 -71.38 -35.34 23.55
N LEU A 153 -71.69 -34.98 24.80
CA LEU A 153 -72.99 -35.19 25.42
C LEU A 153 -74.11 -34.49 24.64
N PHE A 154 -73.89 -33.23 24.22
CA PHE A 154 -74.82 -32.49 23.36
C PHE A 154 -75.06 -33.24 22.03
N SER A 155 -74.00 -33.79 21.44
CA SER A 155 -74.07 -34.54 20.19
C SER A 155 -74.90 -35.83 20.34
N VAL A 156 -74.87 -36.47 21.51
CA VAL A 156 -75.62 -37.71 21.80
C VAL A 156 -77.07 -37.47 22.22
N ILE A 157 -77.33 -36.45 23.04
CA ILE A 157 -78.65 -36.20 23.64
C ILE A 157 -79.59 -35.52 22.64
N THR A 158 -79.09 -34.55 21.87
CA THR A 158 -79.90 -33.72 20.97
C THR A 158 -80.65 -34.52 19.90
N PRO A 159 -80.09 -35.57 19.25
CA PRO A 159 -80.85 -36.44 18.34
C PRO A 159 -82.03 -37.14 19.01
N MET A 160 -81.88 -37.58 20.27
CA MET A 160 -82.96 -38.24 21.01
C MET A 160 -84.09 -37.26 21.36
N ILE A 161 -83.73 -36.04 21.76
CA ILE A 161 -84.70 -34.96 22.00
C ILE A 161 -85.43 -34.62 20.70
N ASN A 162 -84.69 -34.45 19.61
CA ASN A 162 -85.25 -34.22 18.27
C ASN A 162 -86.28 -35.28 17.91
N TYR A 163 -85.89 -36.55 17.97
CA TYR A 163 -86.77 -37.65 17.62
C TYR A 163 -88.07 -37.62 18.43
N ARG A 164 -88.00 -37.28 19.71
CA ARG A 164 -89.17 -37.22 20.61
C ARG A 164 -90.05 -35.99 20.41
N ILE A 165 -89.46 -34.82 20.15
CA ILE A 165 -90.20 -33.58 19.84
C ILE A 165 -90.97 -33.76 18.53
N PHE A 166 -90.34 -34.39 17.55
CA PHE A 166 -90.85 -34.43 16.19
C PHE A 166 -91.65 -35.69 15.84
N SER A 167 -91.61 -36.74 16.67
CA SER A 167 -92.55 -37.88 16.58
C SER A 167 -93.95 -37.53 17.09
N ASN A 168 -94.10 -36.48 17.92
CA ASN A 168 -95.39 -35.93 18.30
C ASN A 168 -95.89 -34.98 17.19
N ASN A 169 -97.05 -35.30 16.60
CA ASN A 169 -97.70 -34.71 15.41
C ASN A 169 -97.87 -33.17 15.33
N LEU A 170 -97.31 -32.35 16.23
CA LEU A 170 -97.45 -30.89 16.24
C LEU A 170 -96.74 -30.19 15.06
N PHE A 171 -95.66 -30.76 14.53
CA PHE A 171 -94.87 -30.14 13.45
C PHE A 171 -94.70 -31.03 12.21
N ALA A 172 -95.31 -32.22 12.16
CA ALA A 172 -95.09 -33.19 11.08
C ALA A 172 -95.76 -32.79 9.75
N LYS A 173 -96.62 -31.76 9.73
CA LYS A 173 -97.40 -31.37 8.54
C LYS A 173 -96.77 -30.24 7.69
N ASP A 174 -95.88 -29.42 8.23
CA ASP A 174 -95.35 -28.24 7.52
C ASP A 174 -93.96 -28.48 6.92
N ILE A 175 -93.90 -29.29 5.87
CA ILE A 175 -92.68 -29.58 5.10
C ILE A 175 -91.97 -28.29 4.62
N TYR A 176 -92.72 -27.27 4.24
CA TYR A 176 -92.17 -25.98 3.77
C TYR A 176 -91.44 -25.20 4.88
N PHE A 177 -91.87 -25.33 6.14
CA PHE A 177 -91.19 -24.70 7.27
C PHE A 177 -89.77 -25.26 7.46
N TYR A 178 -89.59 -26.57 7.32
CA TYR A 178 -88.28 -27.20 7.43
C TYR A 178 -87.37 -26.89 6.24
N ALA A 179 -87.93 -26.85 5.03
CA ALA A 179 -87.17 -26.45 3.85
C ALA A 179 -86.64 -25.00 4.01
N THR A 180 -87.49 -24.07 4.46
CA THR A 180 -87.07 -22.68 4.72
C THR A 180 -86.03 -22.58 5.84
N LEU A 181 -86.20 -23.32 6.94
CA LEU A 181 -85.19 -23.37 8.02
C LEU A 181 -83.84 -23.93 7.54
N MET A 182 -83.83 -24.99 6.72
CA MET A 182 -82.58 -25.53 6.17
C MET A 182 -81.93 -24.52 5.21
N THR A 183 -82.71 -23.81 4.38
CA THR A 183 -82.14 -22.77 3.50
C THR A 183 -81.47 -21.65 4.29
N MET A 184 -82.07 -21.22 5.42
CA MET A 184 -81.45 -20.26 6.34
C MET A 184 -80.13 -20.78 6.93
N ILE A 185 -80.09 -22.05 7.35
CA ILE A 185 -78.88 -22.71 7.86
C ILE A 185 -77.78 -22.74 6.79
N ILE A 186 -78.10 -23.09 5.55
CA ILE A 186 -77.13 -23.11 4.44
C ILE A 186 -76.57 -21.72 4.17
N ILE A 187 -77.42 -20.69 4.18
CA ILE A 187 -76.98 -19.29 4.05
C ILE A 187 -76.02 -18.91 5.19
N LEU A 188 -76.32 -19.30 6.43
CA LEU A 188 -75.44 -19.05 7.57
C LEU A 188 -74.09 -19.77 7.45
N TYR A 189 -74.05 -21.01 6.94
CA TYR A 189 -72.79 -21.69 6.63
C TYR A 189 -71.97 -20.94 5.58
N ILE A 190 -72.61 -20.45 4.51
CA ILE A 190 -71.93 -19.67 3.46
C ILE A 190 -71.34 -18.40 4.07
N ILE A 191 -72.11 -17.67 4.88
CA ILE A 191 -71.64 -16.45 5.57
C ILE A 191 -70.44 -16.77 6.48
N ALA A 192 -70.52 -17.83 7.29
CA ALA A 192 -69.40 -18.24 8.15
C ALA A 192 -68.14 -18.59 7.34
N CYS A 193 -68.29 -19.28 6.20
CA CYS A 193 -67.20 -19.61 5.28
C CYS A 193 -66.57 -18.36 4.65
N ILE A 194 -67.35 -17.33 4.31
CA ILE A 194 -66.83 -16.05 3.80
C ILE A 194 -65.93 -15.38 4.86
N PHE A 195 -66.36 -15.32 6.12
CA PHE A 195 -65.52 -14.76 7.18
C PHE A 195 -64.28 -15.60 7.46
N LEU A 196 -64.39 -16.92 7.44
CA LEU A 196 -63.25 -17.83 7.58
C LEU A 196 -62.23 -17.68 6.43
N SER A 197 -62.71 -17.34 5.23
CA SER A 197 -61.86 -17.07 4.05
C SER A 197 -61.00 -15.82 4.24
N LYS A 198 -61.54 -14.79 4.89
CA LYS A 198 -60.77 -13.59 5.27
C LYS A 198 -59.67 -13.96 6.26
N LYS A 199 -60.00 -14.75 7.28
CA LYS A 199 -59.04 -15.24 8.27
C LYS A 199 -57.94 -16.09 7.65
N SER A 200 -58.26 -16.94 6.66
CA SER A 200 -57.26 -17.71 5.89
C SER A 200 -56.21 -16.83 5.20
N LEU A 201 -56.62 -15.65 4.70
CA LEU A 201 -55.72 -14.70 4.05
C LEU A 201 -54.85 -13.93 5.04
N ASP A 202 -55.41 -13.57 6.20
CA ASP A 202 -54.72 -12.85 7.27
C ASP A 202 -53.64 -13.73 7.93
N ASP A 203 -53.97 -14.99 8.23
CA ASP A 203 -53.06 -15.94 8.85
C ASP A 203 -52.10 -16.62 7.86
N CYS A 204 -52.36 -16.52 6.55
CA CYS A 204 -51.62 -17.20 5.48
C CYS A 204 -51.53 -18.73 5.64
N GLU A 205 -52.57 -19.36 6.19
CA GLU A 205 -52.64 -20.82 6.39
C GLU A 205 -53.63 -21.45 5.39
N LEU A 206 -53.16 -22.46 4.65
CA LEU A 206 -53.89 -23.11 3.56
C LEU A 206 -54.97 -24.05 4.09
N ILE A 207 -54.76 -24.60 5.29
CA ILE A 207 -55.70 -25.47 6.00
C ILE A 207 -57.11 -24.88 6.12
N TYR A 208 -57.25 -23.55 6.32
CA TYR A 208 -58.57 -22.92 6.39
C TYR A 208 -59.34 -23.04 5.07
N SER A 209 -58.68 -22.97 3.91
CA SER A 209 -59.32 -23.15 2.60
C SER A 209 -59.87 -24.57 2.41
N PHE A 210 -59.15 -25.59 2.91
CA PHE A 210 -59.60 -26.99 2.89
C PHE A 210 -60.78 -27.21 3.85
N ILE A 211 -60.75 -26.58 5.02
CA ILE A 211 -61.86 -26.63 5.99
C ILE A 211 -63.10 -25.94 5.41
N ILE A 212 -62.96 -24.79 4.75
CA ILE A 212 -64.05 -24.11 4.04
C ILE A 212 -64.66 -25.04 2.98
N ALA A 213 -63.83 -25.70 2.17
CA ALA A 213 -64.30 -26.65 1.17
C ALA A 213 -65.07 -27.84 1.80
N SER A 214 -64.53 -28.38 2.89
CA SER A 214 -65.17 -29.46 3.67
C SER A 214 -66.57 -29.04 4.18
N ILE A 215 -66.67 -27.85 4.79
CA ILE A 215 -67.93 -27.33 5.33
C ILE A 215 -68.94 -27.02 4.23
N LEU A 216 -68.51 -26.47 3.09
CA LEU A 216 -69.39 -26.20 1.96
C LEU A 216 -69.98 -27.49 1.36
N LEU A 217 -69.20 -28.59 1.32
CA LEU A 217 -69.74 -29.90 0.92
C LEU A 217 -70.80 -30.42 1.91
N ILE A 218 -70.62 -30.16 3.21
CA ILE A 218 -71.62 -30.49 4.23
C ILE A 218 -72.87 -29.61 4.07
N ALA A 219 -72.73 -28.33 3.70
CA ALA A 219 -73.87 -27.47 3.39
C ALA A 219 -74.61 -27.94 2.12
N LEU A 220 -73.87 -28.41 1.10
CA LEU A 220 -74.45 -29.01 -0.11
C LEU A 220 -75.28 -30.25 0.20
N ARG A 221 -74.87 -31.07 1.19
CA ARG A 221 -75.68 -32.19 1.72
C ARG A 221 -77.09 -31.75 2.11
N GLY A 222 -77.21 -30.60 2.80
CA GLY A 222 -78.49 -30.04 3.21
C GLY A 222 -79.36 -29.56 2.05
N LEU A 223 -78.74 -29.05 0.97
CA LEU A 223 -79.45 -28.63 -0.24
C LEU A 223 -80.08 -29.81 -0.97
N TYR A 224 -79.34 -30.91 -1.13
CA TYR A 224 -79.86 -32.14 -1.74
C TYR A 224 -81.07 -32.68 -0.96
N TRP A 225 -81.05 -32.60 0.38
CA TRP A 225 -82.19 -32.97 1.22
C TRP A 225 -83.41 -32.06 0.99
N ILE A 226 -83.23 -30.73 0.90
CA ILE A 226 -84.33 -29.80 0.59
C ILE A 226 -84.99 -30.15 -0.75
N CYS A 227 -84.18 -30.47 -1.76
CA CYS A 227 -84.68 -30.87 -3.08
C CYS A 227 -85.53 -32.14 -3.02
N GLU A 228 -85.11 -33.16 -2.27
CA GLU A 228 -85.88 -34.40 -2.09
C GLU A 228 -87.23 -34.14 -1.42
N VAL A 229 -87.24 -33.28 -0.40
CA VAL A 229 -88.42 -33.00 0.41
C VAL A 229 -89.46 -32.13 -0.32
N LEU A 230 -89.01 -31.13 -1.10
CA LEU A 230 -89.90 -30.24 -1.85
C LEU A 230 -90.41 -30.85 -3.17
N LEU A 231 -89.68 -31.80 -3.74
CA LEU A 231 -89.96 -32.37 -5.07
C LEU A 231 -89.92 -33.91 -5.04
N PRO A 232 -90.87 -34.59 -4.36
CA PRO A 232 -90.87 -36.04 -4.19
C PRO A 232 -90.98 -36.85 -5.49
N ASN A 233 -91.40 -36.23 -6.61
CA ASN A 233 -91.53 -36.87 -7.92
C ASN A 233 -90.24 -36.86 -8.76
N ILE A 234 -89.16 -36.22 -8.28
CA ILE A 234 -87.86 -36.19 -8.98
C ILE A 234 -86.97 -37.29 -8.38
N THR A 235 -86.77 -38.38 -9.11
CA THR A 235 -85.78 -39.41 -8.78
C THR A 235 -84.37 -38.92 -9.10
N LEU A 236 -83.87 -37.98 -8.29
CA LEU A 236 -82.45 -37.64 -8.31
C LEU A 236 -81.67 -38.88 -7.82
N LEU A 237 -80.98 -39.59 -8.72
CA LEU A 237 -80.01 -40.68 -8.48
C LEU A 237 -79.83 -41.04 -6.98
N LYS A 238 -80.53 -42.06 -6.48
CA LYS A 238 -80.42 -42.62 -5.10
C LYS A 238 -79.80 -41.63 -4.11
N THR A 239 -80.57 -40.63 -3.68
CA THR A 239 -80.12 -39.46 -2.88
C THR A 239 -79.16 -39.82 -1.73
N ASN A 240 -79.38 -40.95 -1.05
CA ASN A 240 -78.52 -41.48 0.00
C ASN A 240 -77.05 -41.71 -0.42
N ASN A 241 -76.79 -42.14 -1.67
CA ASN A 241 -75.44 -42.41 -2.15
C ASN A 241 -74.67 -41.10 -2.42
N VAL A 242 -75.35 -40.08 -2.92
CA VAL A 242 -74.74 -38.76 -3.20
C VAL A 242 -74.45 -38.02 -1.89
N VAL A 243 -75.41 -38.01 -0.96
CA VAL A 243 -75.26 -37.45 0.40
C VAL A 243 -74.07 -38.07 1.13
N LEU A 244 -73.91 -39.39 1.01
CA LEU A 244 -72.79 -40.12 1.60
C LEU A 244 -71.46 -39.78 0.90
N LEU A 245 -71.44 -39.72 -0.43
CA LEU A 245 -70.24 -39.35 -1.20
C LEU A 245 -69.75 -37.94 -0.82
N LEU A 246 -70.66 -36.98 -0.70
CA LEU A 246 -70.35 -35.62 -0.24
C LEU A 246 -69.77 -35.62 1.18
N THR A 247 -70.32 -36.46 2.06
CA THR A 247 -69.83 -36.62 3.43
C THR A 247 -68.42 -37.21 3.46
N ILE A 248 -68.15 -38.27 2.70
CA ILE A 248 -66.82 -38.87 2.57
C ILE A 248 -65.81 -37.86 2.01
N LEU A 249 -66.17 -37.15 0.94
CA LEU A 249 -65.31 -36.14 0.32
C LEU A 249 -65.00 -34.98 1.29
N SER A 250 -65.99 -34.55 2.09
CA SER A 250 -65.80 -33.50 3.10
C SER A 250 -64.75 -33.87 4.14
N PHE A 251 -64.75 -35.12 4.65
CA PHE A 251 -63.77 -35.57 5.61
C PHE A 251 -62.37 -35.74 4.99
N LEU A 252 -62.30 -36.27 3.76
CA LEU A 252 -61.02 -36.41 3.04
C LEU A 252 -60.36 -35.05 2.80
N LEU A 253 -61.12 -34.02 2.45
CA LEU A 253 -60.59 -32.66 2.29
C LEU A 253 -60.04 -32.09 3.61
N ALA A 254 -60.75 -32.31 4.72
CA ALA A 254 -60.28 -31.87 6.03
C ALA A 254 -58.96 -32.54 6.43
N ILE A 255 -58.84 -33.85 6.22
CA ILE A 255 -57.63 -34.63 6.50
C ILE A 255 -56.47 -34.20 5.59
N SER A 256 -56.74 -34.04 4.29
CA SER A 256 -55.74 -33.60 3.31
C SER A 256 -55.21 -32.19 3.60
N GLY A 257 -56.08 -31.27 4.03
CA GLY A 257 -55.68 -29.92 4.44
C GLY A 257 -54.70 -29.90 5.60
N VAL A 258 -54.96 -30.71 6.65
CA VAL A 258 -54.05 -30.85 7.79
C VAL A 258 -52.69 -31.41 7.36
N PHE A 259 -52.70 -32.46 6.53
CA PHE A 259 -51.48 -33.11 6.07
C PHE A 259 -50.58 -32.15 5.24
N ASN A 260 -51.18 -31.42 4.31
CA ASN A 260 -50.46 -30.44 3.48
C ASN A 260 -49.87 -29.29 4.30
N GLU A 261 -50.58 -28.82 5.32
CA GLU A 261 -50.09 -27.72 6.16
C GLU A 261 -48.93 -28.15 7.07
N ILE A 262 -49.00 -29.37 7.65
CA ILE A 262 -47.91 -29.91 8.47
C ILE A 262 -46.64 -30.13 7.64
N THR A 263 -46.78 -30.68 6.43
CA THR A 263 -45.64 -30.90 5.54
C THR A 263 -44.99 -29.58 5.10
N ALA A 264 -45.80 -28.56 4.77
CA ALA A 264 -45.29 -27.22 4.45
C ALA A 264 -44.55 -26.59 5.64
N LYS A 265 -45.10 -26.67 6.86
CA LYS A 265 -44.48 -26.15 8.09
C LYS A 265 -43.14 -26.81 8.38
N ASN A 266 -43.06 -28.15 8.26
CA ASN A 266 -41.81 -28.88 8.48
C ASN A 266 -40.73 -28.48 7.48
N LYS A 267 -41.10 -28.27 6.21
CA LYS A 267 -40.17 -27.80 5.17
C LYS A 267 -39.65 -26.38 5.44
N ARG A 268 -40.49 -25.47 5.95
CA ARG A 268 -40.05 -24.12 6.36
C ARG A 268 -39.11 -24.17 7.56
N SER A 269 -39.42 -25.01 8.54
CA SER A 269 -38.57 -25.19 9.73
C SER A 269 -37.19 -25.76 9.38
N SER A 270 -37.13 -26.75 8.48
CA SER A 270 -35.85 -27.32 8.06
C SER A 270 -35.02 -26.33 7.24
N LEU A 271 -35.65 -25.50 6.41
CA LEU A 271 -34.96 -24.46 5.66
C LEU A 271 -34.33 -23.41 6.59
N LEU A 272 -35.09 -22.92 7.56
CA LEU A 272 -34.58 -21.99 8.59
C LEU A 272 -33.42 -22.59 9.38
N GLN A 273 -33.53 -23.87 9.75
CA GLN A 273 -32.46 -24.58 10.45
C GLN A 273 -31.18 -24.70 9.59
N ASN A 274 -31.34 -25.00 8.30
CA ASN A 274 -30.22 -25.05 7.36
C ASN A 274 -29.55 -23.67 7.21
N GLU A 275 -30.33 -22.58 7.09
CA GLU A 275 -29.78 -21.23 6.99
C GLU A 275 -29.02 -20.80 8.25
N LEU A 276 -29.57 -21.08 9.43
CA LEU A 276 -28.90 -20.87 10.72
C LEU A 276 -27.59 -21.66 10.78
N GLN A 277 -27.59 -22.90 10.30
CA GLN A 277 -26.40 -23.73 10.25
C GLN A 277 -25.34 -23.16 9.29
N VAL A 278 -25.75 -22.66 8.12
CA VAL A 278 -24.83 -21.99 7.17
C VAL A 278 -24.22 -20.74 7.80
N PHE A 279 -25.01 -19.91 8.48
CA PHE A 279 -24.50 -18.72 9.17
C PHE A 279 -23.52 -19.11 10.30
N TYR A 280 -23.88 -20.11 11.10
CA TYR A 280 -23.00 -20.65 12.13
C TYR A 280 -21.68 -21.14 11.51
N HIS A 281 -21.71 -21.91 10.43
CA HIS A 281 -20.49 -22.38 9.76
C HIS A 281 -19.64 -21.22 9.21
N LEU A 282 -20.27 -20.20 8.63
CA LEU A 282 -19.58 -19.03 8.10
C LEU A 282 -18.80 -18.29 9.20
N VAL A 283 -19.39 -18.12 10.38
CA VAL A 283 -18.73 -17.44 11.52
C VAL A 283 -17.71 -18.37 12.19
N GLU A 284 -18.09 -19.63 12.43
CA GLU A 284 -17.29 -20.62 13.18
C GLU A 284 -16.01 -21.02 12.45
N PHE A 285 -16.06 -21.19 11.12
CA PHE A 285 -14.93 -21.64 10.31
C PHE A 285 -14.27 -20.50 9.52
N ASN A 286 -14.52 -19.24 9.87
CA ASN A 286 -13.84 -18.11 9.24
C ASN A 286 -12.35 -18.10 9.57
N THR A 287 -11.52 -18.53 8.63
CA THR A 287 -10.06 -18.63 8.78
C THR A 287 -9.35 -17.27 8.77
N SER A 288 -9.98 -16.24 8.18
CA SER A 288 -9.36 -14.93 7.99
C SER A 288 -9.38 -14.05 9.24
N SER A 289 -10.41 -14.20 10.08
CA SER A 289 -10.66 -13.34 11.24
C SER A 289 -10.95 -14.15 12.48
N SER A 290 -10.39 -13.71 13.60
CA SER A 290 -10.69 -14.22 14.93
C SER A 290 -11.87 -13.45 15.49
N ILE A 291 -13.00 -14.12 15.72
CA ILE A 291 -14.26 -13.50 16.15
C ILE A 291 -14.52 -13.86 17.59
N ILE A 292 -14.83 -12.86 18.41
CA ILE A 292 -15.15 -12.98 19.83
C ILE A 292 -16.43 -12.20 20.11
N LEU A 293 -17.32 -12.77 20.93
CA LEU A 293 -18.51 -12.09 21.42
C LEU A 293 -18.44 -11.98 22.94
N TYR A 294 -18.58 -10.76 23.45
CA TYR A 294 -18.64 -10.47 24.88
C TYR A 294 -20.05 -10.05 25.31
N ASP A 295 -20.42 -10.42 26.53
CA ASP A 295 -21.57 -9.86 27.24
C ASP A 295 -21.28 -8.44 27.76
N ASN A 296 -22.32 -7.74 28.21
CA ASN A 296 -22.27 -6.48 28.95
C ASN A 296 -21.31 -6.49 30.15
N LYS A 297 -21.05 -7.67 30.74
CA LYS A 297 -20.10 -7.86 31.84
C LYS A 297 -18.66 -8.14 31.38
N LYS A 298 -18.36 -7.93 30.09
CA LYS A 298 -17.07 -8.24 29.44
C LYS A 298 -16.66 -9.72 29.53
N LYS A 299 -17.65 -10.61 29.68
CA LYS A 299 -17.43 -12.05 29.69
C LYS A 299 -17.56 -12.63 28.28
N VAL A 300 -16.61 -13.45 27.86
CA VAL A 300 -16.67 -14.11 26.55
C VAL A 300 -17.82 -15.12 26.52
N ILE A 301 -18.75 -14.92 25.58
CA ILE A 301 -19.90 -15.82 25.34
C ILE A 301 -19.58 -16.78 24.20
N TYR A 302 -18.91 -16.28 23.16
CA TYR A 302 -18.62 -17.04 21.95
C TYR A 302 -17.26 -16.66 21.38
N THR A 303 -16.62 -17.64 20.75
CA THR A 303 -15.36 -17.51 20.02
C THR A 303 -15.39 -18.45 18.83
N ASN A 304 -14.97 -18.02 17.64
CA ASN A 304 -14.89 -18.91 16.49
C ASN A 304 -13.72 -19.91 16.58
N LYS A 305 -13.67 -20.90 15.69
CA LYS A 305 -12.64 -21.94 15.71
C LYS A 305 -11.22 -21.37 15.55
N THR A 306 -11.06 -20.36 14.70
CA THR A 306 -9.77 -19.76 14.39
C THR A 306 -9.07 -19.14 15.60
N ILE A 307 -9.79 -18.43 16.47
CA ILE A 307 -9.15 -17.90 17.69
C ILE A 307 -8.81 -19.00 18.69
N ARG A 308 -9.65 -20.03 18.78
CA ARG A 308 -9.43 -21.17 19.69
C ARG A 308 -8.20 -21.97 19.26
N GLU A 309 -7.99 -22.18 17.97
CA GLU A 309 -6.81 -22.88 17.44
C GLU A 309 -5.54 -22.03 17.51
N ARG A 310 -5.65 -20.71 17.28
CA ARG A 310 -4.47 -19.83 17.26
C ARG A 310 -3.95 -19.48 18.65
N TYR A 311 -4.83 -19.42 19.65
CA TYR A 311 -4.48 -18.82 20.95
C TYR A 311 -4.81 -19.66 22.18
N CYS A 312 -5.62 -20.72 22.07
CA CYS A 312 -5.94 -21.56 23.21
C CYS A 312 -5.12 -22.86 23.22
N LYS A 313 -4.75 -23.32 24.41
CA LYS A 313 -4.06 -24.60 24.63
C LYS A 313 -5.00 -25.71 25.07
N SER A 314 -6.08 -25.35 25.78
CA SER A 314 -7.08 -26.32 26.25
C SER A 314 -7.95 -26.85 25.10
N THR A 315 -8.39 -28.10 25.22
CA THR A 315 -9.37 -28.73 24.31
C THR A 315 -10.81 -28.52 24.75
N LYS A 316 -11.05 -28.09 26.00
CA LYS A 316 -12.39 -27.87 26.54
C LYS A 316 -12.86 -26.45 26.25
N LEU A 317 -14.03 -26.32 25.63
CA LEU A 317 -14.62 -25.02 25.24
C LEU A 317 -14.70 -24.02 26.41
N LYS A 318 -15.11 -24.46 27.60
CA LYS A 318 -15.21 -23.59 28.79
C LYS A 318 -13.87 -22.98 29.22
N ASP A 319 -12.77 -23.72 29.03
CA ASP A 319 -11.43 -23.25 29.40
C ASP A 319 -10.86 -22.38 28.28
N GLN A 320 -11.13 -22.71 27.02
CA GLN A 320 -10.79 -21.88 25.85
C GLN A 320 -11.39 -20.48 25.95
N LEU A 321 -12.67 -20.36 26.35
CA LEU A 321 -13.32 -19.04 26.52
C LEU A 321 -12.62 -18.20 27.60
N LYS A 322 -12.17 -18.81 28.71
CA LYS A 322 -11.41 -18.13 29.77
C LYS A 322 -10.00 -17.73 29.34
N GLU A 323 -9.35 -18.54 28.52
CA GLU A 323 -8.03 -18.21 27.95
C GLU A 323 -8.13 -16.99 27.02
N VAL A 324 -9.16 -16.93 26.18
CA VAL A 324 -9.42 -15.77 25.31
C VAL A 324 -9.75 -14.51 26.11
N GLU A 325 -10.51 -14.64 27.20
CA GLU A 325 -10.84 -13.52 28.10
C GLU A 325 -9.58 -12.85 28.68
N LYS A 326 -8.51 -13.62 28.92
CA LYS A 326 -7.22 -13.10 29.41
C LYS A 326 -6.37 -12.42 28.34
N LEU A 327 -6.52 -12.78 27.06
CA LEU A 327 -5.72 -12.20 25.97
C LEU A 327 -5.94 -10.69 25.82
N PHE A 328 -7.16 -10.21 26.08
CA PHE A 328 -7.50 -8.80 25.95
C PHE A 328 -7.01 -7.95 27.12
N VAL A 329 -6.99 -8.51 28.33
CA VAL A 329 -6.51 -7.83 29.55
C VAL A 329 -5.01 -7.51 29.46
N ASP A 330 -4.24 -8.38 28.82
CA ASP A 330 -2.78 -8.25 28.69
C ASP A 330 -2.33 -7.57 27.37
N SER A 331 -3.26 -7.04 26.55
CA SER A 331 -2.93 -6.47 25.23
C SER A 331 -2.42 -5.02 25.32
N ILE A 332 -1.43 -4.66 24.50
CA ILE A 332 -0.84 -3.32 24.46
C ILE A 332 -1.37 -2.59 23.22
N PHE A 333 -1.98 -1.43 23.43
CA PHE A 333 -2.44 -0.55 22.36
C PHE A 333 -1.25 0.10 21.65
N ILE A 334 -1.26 0.13 20.31
CA ILE A 334 -0.28 0.91 19.55
C ILE A 334 -0.79 2.36 19.52
N ASP A 335 0.00 3.31 20.02
CA ASP A 335 -0.30 4.76 20.12
C ASP A 335 -1.42 5.14 21.12
N ASP A 336 -1.95 6.38 21.07
CA ASP A 336 -3.04 6.93 21.90
C ASP A 336 -4.43 6.24 21.68
N SER A 337 -4.42 5.04 21.12
CA SER A 337 -5.61 4.35 20.62
C SER A 337 -6.55 3.86 21.74
N GLU A 338 -6.07 3.70 22.98
CA GLU A 338 -6.88 3.33 24.14
C GLU A 338 -7.91 4.41 24.55
N LYS A 339 -7.46 5.68 24.63
CA LYS A 339 -8.35 6.83 24.93
C LYS A 339 -9.34 7.06 23.79
N ASN A 340 -8.93 6.80 22.55
CA ASN A 340 -9.80 6.89 21.39
C ASN A 340 -10.82 5.75 21.32
N ALA A 341 -10.49 4.55 21.82
CA ALA A 341 -11.39 3.39 21.83
C ALA A 341 -12.64 3.62 22.67
N THR A 342 -12.46 4.07 23.91
CA THR A 342 -13.59 4.36 24.81
C THR A 342 -14.50 5.44 24.22
N LYS A 343 -13.92 6.57 23.79
CA LYS A 343 -14.67 7.68 23.18
C LYS A 343 -15.39 7.29 21.88
N ALA A 344 -14.77 6.48 21.02
CA ALA A 344 -15.37 6.03 19.77
C ALA A 344 -16.53 5.04 20.00
N LEU A 345 -16.37 4.09 20.93
CA LEU A 345 -17.44 3.16 21.30
C LEU A 345 -18.65 3.88 21.89
N PHE A 346 -18.44 4.91 22.73
CA PHE A 346 -19.54 5.72 23.27
C PHE A 346 -20.24 6.57 22.21
N ASN A 347 -19.51 7.15 21.25
CA ASN A 347 -20.08 8.12 20.30
C ASN A 347 -20.58 7.50 19.00
N LYS A 348 -19.93 6.44 18.50
CA LYS A 348 -20.20 5.85 17.17
C LYS A 348 -20.71 4.40 17.24
N GLY A 349 -20.60 3.74 18.40
CA GLY A 349 -20.99 2.35 18.57
C GLY A 349 -19.99 1.33 17.99
N ASN A 350 -18.87 1.79 17.42
CA ASN A 350 -17.79 0.96 16.92
C ASN A 350 -16.41 1.61 17.11
N TRP A 351 -15.35 0.81 17.01
CA TRP A 351 -13.95 1.24 17.06
C TRP A 351 -13.07 0.33 16.21
N GLU A 352 -12.04 0.92 15.60
CA GLU A 352 -11.00 0.21 14.87
C GLU A 352 -9.61 0.70 15.33
N GLY A 353 -8.68 -0.22 15.55
CA GLY A 353 -7.31 0.12 15.90
C GLY A 353 -6.34 -1.06 15.84
N LYS A 354 -5.05 -0.80 16.10
CA LYS A 354 -3.98 -1.82 16.06
C LYS A 354 -3.50 -2.14 17.47
N LEU A 355 -3.34 -3.43 17.75
CA LEU A 355 -2.92 -3.96 19.06
C LEU A 355 -1.71 -4.86 18.91
N ILE A 356 -0.84 -4.86 19.91
CA ILE A 356 0.22 -5.85 20.09
C ILE A 356 -0.27 -6.86 21.13
N LEU A 357 -0.39 -8.11 20.72
CA LEU A 357 -0.71 -9.21 21.61
C LEU A 357 0.54 -9.65 22.37
N LYS A 358 0.36 -10.28 23.54
CA LYS A 358 1.46 -10.77 24.41
C LYS A 358 2.45 -11.72 23.72
N ASN A 359 2.00 -12.42 22.68
CA ASN A 359 2.85 -13.29 21.86
C ASN A 359 3.68 -12.53 20.80
N GLY A 360 3.66 -11.20 20.82
CA GLY A 360 4.39 -10.33 19.89
C GLY A 360 3.72 -10.09 18.55
N LYS A 361 2.54 -10.69 18.30
CA LYS A 361 1.79 -10.48 17.05
C LYS A 361 1.09 -9.15 17.01
N ILE A 362 0.98 -8.58 15.82
CA ILE A 362 0.30 -7.30 15.57
C ILE A 362 -1.03 -7.59 14.89
N VAL A 363 -2.12 -7.18 15.55
CA VAL A 363 -3.49 -7.42 15.07
C VAL A 363 -4.24 -6.12 14.85
N SER A 364 -5.05 -6.07 13.80
CA SER A 364 -6.09 -5.06 13.64
C SER A 364 -7.33 -5.55 14.38
N ALA A 365 -7.87 -4.71 15.26
CA ALA A 365 -9.02 -4.99 16.08
C ALA A 365 -10.17 -4.07 15.70
N TYR A 366 -11.31 -4.67 15.35
CA TYR A 366 -12.58 -3.98 15.12
C TYR A 366 -13.59 -4.41 16.18
N ILE A 367 -14.12 -3.45 16.95
CA ILE A 367 -15.07 -3.67 18.03
C ILE A 367 -16.38 -2.99 17.66
N GLN A 368 -17.51 -3.71 17.78
CA GLN A 368 -18.84 -3.18 17.51
C GLN A 368 -19.82 -3.58 18.61
N ILE A 369 -20.71 -2.66 18.98
CA ILE A 369 -21.83 -2.92 19.89
C ILE A 369 -23.02 -3.47 19.09
N LEU A 370 -23.53 -4.62 19.52
CA LEU A 370 -24.75 -5.24 19.02
C LEU A 370 -25.85 -5.09 20.08
N ASN A 371 -26.98 -4.48 19.70
CA ASN A 371 -28.13 -4.30 20.58
C ASN A 371 -29.17 -5.37 20.25
N ASP A 372 -29.52 -6.18 21.23
CA ASP A 372 -30.69 -7.07 21.23
C ASP A 372 -31.66 -6.55 22.30
N GLU A 373 -32.97 -6.78 22.15
CA GLU A 373 -34.10 -6.06 22.77
C GLU A 373 -34.03 -5.83 24.31
N ASN A 374 -33.08 -6.42 25.05
CA ASN A 374 -32.72 -6.09 26.44
C ASN A 374 -31.21 -6.27 26.82
N LYS A 375 -30.29 -6.50 25.87
CA LYS A 375 -28.86 -6.74 26.15
C LYS A 375 -27.97 -6.16 25.06
N ASN A 376 -26.81 -5.62 25.46
CA ASN A 376 -25.77 -5.24 24.50
C ASN A 376 -24.68 -6.30 24.52
N TYR A 377 -24.16 -6.62 23.34
CA TYR A 377 -23.03 -7.51 23.16
C TYR A 377 -21.92 -6.76 22.45
N PHE A 378 -20.66 -7.09 22.75
CA PHE A 378 -19.53 -6.54 22.02
C PHE A 378 -18.98 -7.62 21.09
N ALA A 379 -19.13 -7.40 19.79
CA ALA A 379 -18.51 -8.22 18.76
C ALA A 379 -17.11 -7.66 18.48
N VAL A 380 -16.10 -8.50 18.63
CA VAL A 380 -14.70 -8.17 18.39
C VAL A 380 -14.18 -9.04 17.26
N ASN A 381 -13.65 -8.39 16.23
CA ASN A 381 -12.98 -9.03 15.12
C ASN A 381 -11.49 -8.67 15.16
N LEU A 382 -10.63 -9.69 15.22
CA LEU A 382 -9.18 -9.55 15.16
C LEU A 382 -8.65 -10.13 13.85
N LYS A 383 -7.92 -9.32 13.09
CA LYS A 383 -7.18 -9.73 11.89
C LYS A 383 -5.69 -9.66 12.16
N ASP A 384 -4.96 -10.76 11.92
CA ASP A 384 -3.50 -10.75 11.98
C ASP A 384 -2.95 -9.92 10.81
N ILE A 385 -2.22 -8.86 11.12
CA ILE A 385 -1.61 -7.94 10.14
C ILE A 385 -0.10 -7.85 10.35
N THR A 386 0.50 -8.86 10.99
CA THR A 386 1.91 -8.82 11.38
C THR A 386 2.82 -8.62 10.16
N GLU A 387 2.65 -9.42 9.10
CA GLU A 387 3.44 -9.31 7.87
C GLU A 387 3.27 -7.95 7.20
N GLU A 388 2.02 -7.54 6.96
CA GLU A 388 1.69 -6.24 6.34
C GLU A 388 2.33 -5.08 7.12
N TYR A 389 2.19 -5.08 8.44
CA TYR A 389 2.77 -4.05 9.30
C TYR A 389 4.29 -4.03 9.24
N THR A 390 4.95 -5.20 9.28
CA THR A 390 6.41 -5.28 9.19
C THR A 390 6.92 -4.80 7.84
N LEU A 391 6.23 -5.12 6.74
CA LEU A 391 6.57 -4.65 5.41
C LEU A 391 6.45 -3.12 5.31
N THR A 392 5.32 -2.55 5.75
CA THR A 392 5.15 -1.08 5.74
C THR A 392 6.21 -0.38 6.60
N LYS A 393 6.54 -0.94 7.76
CA LYS A 393 7.58 -0.39 8.64
C LYS A 393 8.97 -0.48 7.99
N ASN A 394 9.28 -1.59 7.32
CA ASN A 394 10.54 -1.77 6.61
C ASN A 394 10.67 -0.83 5.41
N ILE A 395 9.61 -0.64 4.63
CA ILE A 395 9.57 0.33 3.53
C ILE A 395 9.86 1.74 4.07
N LYS A 396 9.14 2.18 5.10
CA LYS A 396 9.36 3.50 5.71
C LYS A 396 10.78 3.67 6.25
N ARG A 397 11.34 2.62 6.87
CA ARG A 397 12.74 2.61 7.33
C ARG A 397 13.72 2.71 6.17
N ASN A 398 13.46 2.02 5.06
CA ASN A 398 14.30 2.06 3.87
C ASN A 398 14.25 3.44 3.20
N GLU A 399 13.07 4.06 3.08
CA GLU A 399 12.93 5.44 2.58
C GLU A 399 13.74 6.43 3.43
N GLN A 400 13.64 6.33 4.76
CA GLN A 400 14.43 7.15 5.68
C GLN A 400 15.93 6.90 5.54
N LEU A 401 16.35 5.64 5.40
CA LEU A 401 17.74 5.27 5.20
C LEU A 401 18.29 5.84 3.89
N LEU A 402 17.56 5.68 2.78
CA LEU A 402 17.92 6.21 1.47
C LEU A 402 18.03 7.74 1.49
N SER A 403 17.08 8.43 2.13
CA SER A 403 17.14 9.88 2.32
C SER A 403 18.37 10.31 3.14
N CYS A 404 18.66 9.62 4.26
CA CYS A 404 19.85 9.89 5.06
C CYS A 404 21.16 9.66 4.31
N ILE A 405 21.26 8.59 3.51
CA ILE A 405 22.44 8.33 2.69
C ILE A 405 22.60 9.46 1.68
N ASN A 406 21.53 9.75 0.93
CA ASN A 406 21.54 10.74 -0.13
C ASN A 406 21.90 12.17 0.34
N ASN A 407 21.42 12.58 1.52
CA ASN A 407 21.69 13.92 2.06
C ASN A 407 23.12 14.07 2.63
N ASN A 408 23.79 12.96 2.95
CA ASN A 408 25.15 12.96 3.51
C ASN A 408 26.24 12.68 2.47
N VAL A 409 25.89 12.21 1.28
CA VAL A 409 26.85 12.02 0.18
C VAL A 409 27.32 13.40 -0.32
N GLN A 410 28.64 13.60 -0.35
CA GLN A 410 29.25 14.83 -0.85
C GLN A 410 29.27 14.91 -2.38
N ASP A 411 29.18 13.76 -3.06
CA ASP A 411 29.08 13.70 -4.50
C ASP A 411 27.75 14.30 -4.98
N LEU A 412 27.80 14.89 -6.17
CA LEU A 412 26.71 15.57 -6.82
C LEU A 412 25.91 14.52 -7.58
N ILE A 413 24.66 14.28 -7.18
CA ILE A 413 23.78 13.29 -7.84
C ILE A 413 22.70 14.05 -8.58
N ILE A 414 22.62 13.84 -9.89
CA ILE A 414 21.65 14.48 -10.79
C ILE A 414 20.99 13.40 -11.63
N SER A 415 19.66 13.39 -11.70
CA SER A 415 18.94 12.58 -12.68
C SER A 415 18.29 13.47 -13.74
N VAL A 416 18.26 12.96 -14.96
CA VAL A 416 17.64 13.62 -16.11
C VAL A 416 16.68 12.66 -16.81
N ASP A 417 15.64 13.19 -17.45
CA ASP A 417 14.77 12.43 -18.34
C ASP A 417 15.43 12.19 -19.72
N ASN A 418 14.72 11.50 -20.62
CA ASN A 418 15.17 11.26 -21.99
C ASN A 418 15.37 12.54 -22.82
N ASN A 419 14.81 13.68 -22.39
CA ASN A 419 14.99 14.99 -23.04
C ASN A 419 16.15 15.78 -22.43
N GLY A 420 16.83 15.25 -21.41
CA GLY A 420 17.93 15.92 -20.71
C GLY A 420 17.47 16.98 -19.71
N LEU A 421 16.19 16.98 -19.31
CA LEU A 421 15.65 17.83 -18.26
C LEU A 421 15.92 17.21 -16.90
N ILE A 422 16.38 18.02 -15.94
CA ILE A 422 16.69 17.55 -14.59
C ILE A 422 15.40 17.15 -13.87
N THR A 423 15.28 15.87 -13.51
CA THR A 423 14.14 15.31 -12.79
C THR A 423 14.39 15.19 -11.29
N TYR A 424 15.67 15.10 -10.89
CA TYR A 424 16.06 14.94 -9.50
C TYR A 424 17.48 15.45 -9.25
N VAL A 425 17.72 15.99 -8.05
CA VAL A 425 19.03 16.37 -7.54
C VAL A 425 19.14 16.05 -6.04
N ASN A 426 20.33 15.73 -5.56
CA ASN A 426 20.58 15.64 -4.11
C ASN A 426 20.96 17.01 -3.49
N ASP A 427 20.93 17.10 -2.16
CA ASP A 427 21.27 18.31 -1.41
C ASP A 427 22.67 18.86 -1.72
N SER A 428 23.62 17.99 -2.07
CA SER A 428 24.98 18.40 -2.44
C SER A 428 24.97 19.30 -3.67
N VAL A 429 24.14 19.01 -4.68
CA VAL A 429 23.98 19.83 -5.89
C VAL A 429 23.47 21.23 -5.54
N LEU A 430 22.43 21.30 -4.72
CA LEU A 430 21.82 22.57 -4.31
C LEU A 430 22.84 23.46 -3.57
N LYS A 431 23.54 22.88 -2.58
CA LYS A 431 24.54 23.59 -1.76
C LYS A 431 25.79 23.98 -2.54
N THR A 432 26.23 23.15 -3.47
CA THR A 432 27.50 23.35 -4.20
C THR A 432 27.35 24.32 -5.37
N LEU A 433 26.23 24.21 -6.11
CA LEU A 433 25.96 25.04 -7.29
C LEU A 433 25.10 26.28 -6.98
N ASN A 434 24.66 26.43 -5.72
CA ASN A 434 23.84 27.53 -5.23
C ASN A 434 22.50 27.70 -5.97
N TYR A 435 21.80 26.59 -6.19
CA TYR A 435 20.43 26.58 -6.71
C TYR A 435 19.45 26.12 -5.63
N THR A 436 18.20 26.58 -5.73
CA THR A 436 17.08 25.98 -5.00
C THR A 436 16.48 24.82 -5.80
N TYR A 437 15.76 23.92 -5.13
CA TYR A 437 15.14 22.76 -5.78
C TYR A 437 14.17 23.18 -6.90
N GLU A 438 13.36 24.21 -6.64
CA GLU A 438 12.35 24.73 -7.58
C GLU A 438 12.98 25.36 -8.84
N GLU A 439 14.20 25.89 -8.74
CA GLU A 439 14.90 26.52 -9.87
C GLU A 439 15.64 25.52 -10.76
N ILE A 440 16.12 24.41 -10.19
CA ILE A 440 16.98 23.46 -10.90
C ILE A 440 16.19 22.31 -11.54
N ILE A 441 15.06 21.91 -10.95
CA ILE A 441 14.20 20.88 -11.51
C ILE A 441 13.53 21.40 -12.79
N GLY A 442 13.53 20.57 -13.84
CA GLY A 442 13.04 20.92 -15.17
C GLY A 442 14.02 21.78 -15.98
N MET A 443 15.16 22.20 -15.40
CA MET A 443 16.19 22.88 -16.16
C MET A 443 16.96 21.88 -17.06
N PRO A 444 17.32 22.26 -18.30
CA PRO A 444 18.20 21.45 -19.12
C PRO A 444 19.59 21.28 -18.49
N ILE A 445 20.11 20.05 -18.42
CA ILE A 445 21.41 19.75 -17.82
C ILE A 445 22.57 20.51 -18.47
N ILE A 446 22.45 20.86 -19.75
CA ILE A 446 23.45 21.63 -20.52
C ILE A 446 23.76 22.99 -19.87
N ASN A 447 22.79 23.60 -19.18
CA ASN A 447 23.00 24.88 -18.50
C ASN A 447 24.04 24.77 -17.37
N LEU A 448 24.19 23.58 -16.77
CA LEU A 448 25.21 23.32 -15.75
C LEU A 448 26.59 23.00 -16.35
N LEU A 449 26.70 22.66 -17.64
CA LEU A 449 27.97 22.23 -18.24
C LEU A 449 28.80 23.38 -18.84
N GLY A 450 28.23 24.60 -18.91
CA GLY A 450 28.83 25.70 -19.68
C GLY A 450 28.83 25.40 -21.19
N LYS A 451 29.19 26.38 -22.03
CA LYS A 451 29.24 26.23 -23.50
C LYS A 451 30.39 25.30 -23.96
N ASN A 452 30.40 24.05 -23.53
CA ASN A 452 31.32 23.00 -23.98
C ASN A 452 30.52 21.96 -24.77
N ASP A 453 30.47 22.12 -26.09
CA ASP A 453 29.69 21.29 -27.02
C ASP A 453 30.17 19.82 -27.08
N GLU A 454 31.41 19.51 -26.62
CA GLU A 454 31.99 18.17 -26.66
C GLU A 454 31.29 17.17 -25.71
N ILE A 455 30.80 17.61 -24.55
CA ILE A 455 30.18 16.73 -23.53
C ILE A 455 28.75 16.34 -23.96
N LEU A 456 28.09 17.19 -24.75
CA LEU A 456 26.74 16.93 -25.24
C LEU A 456 26.69 15.73 -26.20
N ASN A 457 27.79 15.48 -26.92
CA ASN A 457 27.94 14.32 -27.79
C ASN A 457 28.23 13.04 -27.00
N GLN A 458 28.93 13.13 -25.86
CA GLN A 458 29.16 11.99 -24.96
C GLN A 458 27.92 11.61 -24.15
N LEU A 459 27.04 12.57 -23.82
CA LEU A 459 25.72 12.30 -23.24
C LEU A 459 24.79 11.51 -24.18
N LYS A 460 25.07 11.49 -25.50
CA LYS A 460 24.34 10.72 -26.51
C LYS A 460 24.93 9.33 -26.78
N LEU A 461 26.16 9.07 -26.32
CA LEU A 461 26.83 7.79 -26.53
C LEU A 461 26.57 6.83 -25.37
N GLU A 462 26.67 5.54 -25.69
CA GLU A 462 26.39 4.38 -24.84
C GLU A 462 27.26 4.36 -23.57
N ASP A 463 26.85 3.54 -22.59
CA ASP A 463 27.47 3.35 -21.28
C ASP A 463 28.98 3.00 -21.37
N GLU A 464 29.85 3.99 -21.57
CA GLU A 464 31.29 3.80 -21.40
C GLU A 464 31.64 3.86 -19.90
N GLU A 465 32.49 2.92 -19.46
CA GLU A 465 32.99 2.83 -18.08
C GLU A 465 33.89 4.00 -17.68
N ASP A 466 34.26 4.86 -18.62
CA ASP A 466 35.20 5.95 -18.39
C ASP A 466 34.55 7.16 -17.71
N SER A 467 35.17 7.58 -16.61
CA SER A 467 34.74 8.77 -15.87
C SER A 467 35.03 10.05 -16.66
N ILE A 468 34.01 10.89 -16.83
CA ILE A 468 34.10 12.15 -17.58
C ILE A 468 34.52 13.29 -16.65
N LYS A 469 35.63 13.95 -16.96
CA LYS A 469 36.08 15.14 -16.20
C LYS A 469 35.57 16.42 -16.85
N CYS A 470 34.74 17.16 -16.13
CA CYS A 470 34.18 18.41 -16.64
C CYS A 470 34.10 19.49 -15.55
N LYS A 471 33.69 20.69 -15.97
CA LYS A 471 33.44 21.83 -15.11
C LYS A 471 31.93 22.03 -15.03
N LEU A 472 31.37 21.93 -13.82
CA LEU A 472 29.99 22.32 -13.56
C LEU A 472 29.93 23.79 -13.17
N VAL A 473 28.95 24.51 -13.70
CA VAL A 473 28.71 25.94 -13.52
C VAL A 473 27.45 26.13 -12.67
N GLY A 474 27.65 26.67 -11.48
CA GLY A 474 26.58 27.16 -10.60
C GLY A 474 26.19 28.60 -10.92
N LYS A 475 25.26 29.19 -10.15
CA LYS A 475 24.86 30.60 -10.34
C LYS A 475 26.02 31.59 -10.23
N HIS A 476 26.91 31.38 -9.25
CA HIS A 476 28.04 32.27 -8.95
C HIS A 476 29.35 31.51 -8.65
N SER A 477 29.37 30.20 -8.89
CA SER A 477 30.49 29.32 -8.58
C SER A 477 30.72 28.36 -9.73
N PHE A 478 31.89 27.72 -9.75
CA PHE A 478 32.13 26.58 -10.60
C PHE A 478 32.90 25.52 -9.82
N VAL A 479 32.70 24.26 -10.22
CA VAL A 479 33.31 23.11 -9.56
C VAL A 479 33.86 22.18 -10.63
N TYR A 480 35.08 21.68 -10.40
CA TYR A 480 35.63 20.61 -11.22
C TYR A 480 35.12 19.28 -10.70
N VAL A 481 34.57 18.48 -11.60
CA VAL A 481 33.99 17.19 -11.25
C VAL A 481 34.51 16.08 -12.15
N GLU A 482 34.47 14.87 -11.62
CA GLU A 482 34.64 13.62 -12.34
C GLU A 482 33.32 12.85 -12.23
N SER A 483 32.67 12.63 -13.37
CA SER A 483 31.28 12.20 -13.45
C SER A 483 31.18 10.82 -14.08
N ILE A 484 30.32 9.99 -13.51
CA ILE A 484 29.91 8.70 -14.07
C ILE A 484 28.44 8.82 -14.44
N ILE A 485 28.09 8.36 -15.63
CA ILE A 485 26.73 8.40 -16.16
C ILE A 485 26.22 6.97 -16.27
N ARG A 486 25.00 6.73 -15.79
CA ARG A 486 24.31 5.44 -15.89
C ARG A 486 22.92 5.64 -16.42
N THR A 487 22.50 4.77 -17.33
CA THR A 487 21.13 4.78 -17.85
C THR A 487 20.15 4.22 -16.81
N LEU A 488 19.00 4.88 -16.65
CA LEU A 488 17.88 4.38 -15.84
C LEU A 488 16.90 3.63 -16.73
N ASN A 489 16.71 2.36 -16.42
CA ASN A 489 15.77 1.49 -17.11
C ASN A 489 14.57 1.20 -16.22
N ASP A 490 13.36 1.16 -16.81
CA ASP A 490 12.17 0.66 -16.13
C ASP A 490 12.23 -0.87 -16.00
N ASN A 491 11.28 -1.49 -15.28
CA ASN A 491 11.19 -2.93 -15.07
C ASN A 491 11.17 -3.78 -16.36
N ASN A 492 10.85 -3.15 -17.50
CA ASN A 492 10.84 -3.77 -18.83
C ASN A 492 12.10 -3.45 -19.66
N GLU A 493 13.18 -3.02 -19.02
CA GLU A 493 14.46 -2.63 -19.65
C GLU A 493 14.37 -1.42 -20.63
N ILE A 494 13.28 -0.66 -20.56
CA ILE A 494 13.10 0.54 -21.39
C ILE A 494 13.81 1.73 -20.70
N PRO A 495 14.74 2.42 -21.37
CA PRO A 495 15.42 3.57 -20.81
C PRO A 495 14.47 4.78 -20.71
N TYR A 496 14.34 5.35 -19.52
CA TYR A 496 13.50 6.53 -19.26
C TYR A 496 14.28 7.76 -18.78
N GLY A 497 15.57 7.61 -18.51
CA GLY A 497 16.43 8.71 -18.10
C GLY A 497 17.87 8.28 -17.85
N LYS A 498 18.65 9.19 -17.26
CA LYS A 498 20.03 8.92 -16.84
C LYS A 498 20.27 9.44 -15.41
N VAL A 499 21.20 8.82 -14.70
CA VAL A 499 21.76 9.31 -13.43
C VAL A 499 23.22 9.65 -13.63
N ILE A 500 23.60 10.84 -13.17
CA ILE A 500 24.94 11.39 -13.22
C ILE A 500 25.41 11.50 -11.76
N VAL A 501 26.48 10.79 -11.42
CA VAL A 501 27.16 10.90 -10.13
C VAL A 501 28.49 11.61 -10.36
N ALA A 502 28.63 12.81 -9.83
CA ALA A 502 29.75 13.71 -10.07
C ALA A 502 30.54 13.97 -8.78
N LYS A 503 31.77 13.47 -8.72
CA LYS A 503 32.69 13.64 -7.60
C LYS A 503 33.39 14.99 -7.66
N ASN A 504 33.34 15.76 -6.57
CA ASN A 504 33.97 17.07 -6.50
C ASN A 504 35.52 16.95 -6.36
N LEU A 505 36.25 17.45 -7.36
CA LEU A 505 37.72 17.40 -7.43
C LEU A 505 38.42 18.70 -6.98
N THR A 506 37.68 19.70 -6.52
CA THR A 506 38.21 21.04 -6.27
C THR A 506 39.36 21.05 -5.25
N SER A 507 39.21 20.31 -4.15
CA SER A 507 40.25 20.19 -3.11
C SER A 507 41.48 19.45 -3.61
N LYS A 508 41.31 18.38 -4.40
CA LYS A 508 42.42 17.58 -4.95
C LYS A 508 43.28 18.40 -5.90
N LYS A 509 42.66 19.11 -6.87
CA LYS A 509 43.39 20.01 -7.78
C LYS A 509 44.12 21.13 -7.05
N ARG A 510 43.55 21.66 -5.97
CA ARG A 510 44.19 22.69 -5.14
C ARG A 510 45.46 22.17 -4.46
N LEU A 511 45.41 20.94 -3.93
CA LEU A 511 46.57 20.28 -3.31
C LEU A 511 47.67 19.96 -4.32
N GLU A 512 47.31 19.47 -5.51
CA GLU A 512 48.27 19.19 -6.59
C GLU A 512 49.03 20.47 -7.01
N ASN A 513 48.30 21.58 -7.20
CA ASN A 513 48.91 22.88 -7.52
C ASN A 513 49.83 23.39 -6.40
N LEU A 514 49.47 23.18 -5.14
CA LEU A 514 50.31 23.52 -3.98
C LEU A 514 51.59 22.69 -3.95
N ALA A 515 51.51 21.39 -4.26
CA ALA A 515 52.66 20.50 -4.30
C ALA A 515 53.66 20.90 -5.42
N ILE A 516 53.16 21.29 -6.59
CA ILE A 516 54.00 21.79 -7.69
C ILE A 516 54.76 23.04 -7.26
N LYS A 517 54.05 24.05 -6.72
CA LYS A 517 54.67 25.30 -6.24
C LYS A 517 55.69 25.05 -5.13
N PHE A 518 55.42 24.10 -4.23
CA PHE A 518 56.37 23.72 -3.18
C PHE A 518 57.65 23.11 -3.75
N LYS A 519 57.53 22.26 -4.78
CA LYS A 519 58.68 21.65 -5.46
C LYS A 519 59.56 22.70 -6.14
N GLU A 520 58.94 23.67 -6.82
CA GLU A 520 59.65 24.81 -7.44
C GLU A 520 60.40 25.65 -6.40
N ALA A 521 59.74 25.99 -5.29
CA ALA A 521 60.37 26.75 -4.20
C ALA A 521 61.57 26.00 -3.60
N LYS A 522 61.46 24.68 -3.42
CA LYS A 522 62.54 23.84 -2.89
C LYS A 522 63.74 23.77 -3.83
N ALA A 523 63.51 23.66 -5.14
CA ALA A 523 64.59 23.65 -6.13
C ALA A 523 65.35 24.99 -6.13
N TYR A 524 64.63 26.11 -6.05
CA TYR A 524 65.25 27.44 -5.94
C TYR A 524 66.10 27.58 -4.66
N GLU A 525 65.61 27.06 -3.53
CA GLU A 525 66.35 27.08 -2.27
C GLU A 525 67.65 26.27 -2.34
N GLN A 526 67.65 25.12 -3.02
CA GLN A 526 68.84 24.28 -3.21
C GLN A 526 69.93 25.03 -3.99
N VAL A 527 69.58 25.63 -5.14
CA VAL A 527 70.53 26.41 -5.96
C VAL A 527 71.10 27.59 -5.16
N ARG A 528 70.27 28.27 -4.36
CA ARG A 528 70.72 29.35 -3.48
C ARG A 528 71.70 28.89 -2.42
N ASN A 529 71.47 27.72 -1.83
CA ASN A 529 72.36 27.16 -0.80
C ASN A 529 73.71 26.72 -1.39
N GLU A 530 73.71 26.09 -2.57
CA GLU A 530 74.95 25.73 -3.30
C GLU A 530 75.79 26.97 -3.64
N PHE A 531 75.14 28.06 -4.06
CA PHE A 531 75.80 29.34 -4.31
C PHE A 531 76.55 29.87 -3.06
N PHE A 532 75.89 29.92 -1.90
CA PHE A 532 76.53 30.39 -0.66
C PHE A 532 77.65 29.46 -0.17
N ALA A 533 77.51 28.14 -0.35
CA ALA A 533 78.54 27.18 -0.02
C ALA A 533 79.81 27.42 -0.85
N ASN A 534 79.67 27.56 -2.17
CA ASN A 534 80.80 27.79 -3.08
C ASN A 534 81.53 29.11 -2.80
N ILE A 535 80.79 30.19 -2.55
CA ILE A 535 81.40 31.49 -2.16
C ILE A 535 82.22 31.36 -0.88
N SER A 536 81.68 30.65 0.10
CA SER A 536 82.36 30.47 1.38
C SER A 536 83.69 29.73 1.23
N HIS A 537 83.76 28.76 0.31
CA HIS A 537 85.00 28.05 -0.01
C HIS A 537 86.01 28.94 -0.74
N GLU A 538 85.58 29.64 -1.80
CA GLU A 538 86.45 30.51 -2.61
C GLU A 538 87.02 31.70 -1.82
N LEU A 539 86.30 32.19 -0.80
CA LEU A 539 86.81 33.24 0.09
C LEU A 539 87.78 32.70 1.16
N ARG A 540 87.54 31.49 1.67
CA ARG A 540 88.36 30.90 2.75
C ARG A 540 89.78 30.62 2.30
N THR A 541 89.98 30.16 1.08
CA THR A 541 91.30 29.79 0.53
C THR A 541 92.31 30.97 0.51
N PRO A 542 92.04 32.12 -0.15
CA PRO A 542 92.96 33.25 -0.16
C PRO A 542 93.12 33.86 1.25
N LEU A 543 92.05 33.88 2.05
CA LEU A 543 92.12 34.37 3.43
C LEU A 543 93.07 33.53 4.29
N ASN A 544 93.00 32.21 4.21
CA ASN A 544 93.91 31.31 4.91
C ASN A 544 95.35 31.47 4.45
N ILE A 545 95.60 31.66 3.14
CA ILE A 545 96.95 31.91 2.61
C ILE A 545 97.51 33.23 3.15
N ILE A 546 96.71 34.30 3.18
CA ILE A 546 97.09 35.59 3.77
C ILE A 546 97.43 35.41 5.24
N TYR A 547 96.54 34.76 6.00
CA TYR A 547 96.71 34.53 7.43
C TYR A 547 97.96 33.72 7.75
N SER A 548 98.17 32.57 7.09
CA SER A 548 99.36 31.73 7.29
C SER A 548 100.65 32.45 6.90
N THR A 549 100.63 33.27 5.85
CA THR A 549 101.80 34.07 5.44
C THR A 549 102.11 35.15 6.49
N ILE A 550 101.10 35.80 7.06
CA ILE A 550 101.28 36.75 8.17
C ILE A 550 101.85 36.04 9.41
N GLN A 551 101.33 34.86 9.77
CA GLN A 551 101.86 34.07 10.89
C GLN A 551 103.34 33.71 10.70
N LEU A 552 103.71 33.29 9.48
CA LEU A 552 105.08 32.95 9.12
C LEU A 552 106.01 34.18 9.22
N LEU A 553 105.55 35.35 8.77
CA LEU A 553 106.29 36.60 8.90
C LEU A 553 106.47 36.99 10.37
N ASN A 554 105.41 36.91 11.20
CA ASN A 554 105.48 37.24 12.62
C ASN A 554 106.44 36.33 13.39
N SER A 555 106.38 35.01 13.17
CA SER A 555 107.29 34.05 13.80
C SER A 555 108.78 34.31 13.46
N LYS A 556 109.06 34.76 12.24
CA LYS A 556 110.41 35.11 11.80
C LYS A 556 110.89 36.47 12.30
N HIS A 557 109.97 37.41 12.54
CA HIS A 557 110.28 38.69 13.18
C HIS A 557 110.72 38.49 14.65
N GLU A 558 110.03 37.62 15.40
CA GLU A 558 110.31 37.34 16.82
C GLU A 558 111.63 36.61 17.09
N THR A 559 112.21 35.95 16.07
CA THR A 559 113.43 35.13 16.20
C THR A 559 114.74 35.85 15.81
N ASN A 560 114.72 37.19 15.61
CA ASN A 560 115.88 38.06 15.39
C ASN A 560 116.88 37.57 14.30
N TYR A 561 116.39 37.28 13.10
CA TYR A 561 117.25 36.92 11.97
C TYR A 561 117.80 38.16 11.24
N VAL A 562 119.09 38.12 10.90
CA VAL A 562 119.78 39.09 10.02
C VAL A 562 119.32 38.88 8.56
N ASN A 563 118.02 39.03 8.25
CA ASN A 563 117.47 39.27 6.89
C ASN A 563 115.92 39.27 6.81
N PHE A 564 115.21 39.92 7.74
CA PHE A 564 113.74 40.01 7.65
C PHE A 564 113.26 40.68 6.34
N ASN A 565 113.99 41.68 5.82
CA ASN A 565 113.64 42.36 4.57
C ASN A 565 113.62 41.42 3.36
N ASP A 566 114.62 40.55 3.23
CA ASP A 566 114.68 39.58 2.13
C ASP A 566 113.56 38.53 2.24
N PHE A 567 113.27 38.10 3.47
CA PHE A 567 112.18 37.16 3.74
C PHE A 567 110.80 37.79 3.47
N TYR A 568 110.56 39.03 3.92
CA TYR A 568 109.36 39.77 3.59
C TYR A 568 109.23 40.00 2.08
N GLY A 569 110.33 40.35 1.40
CA GLY A 569 110.38 40.49 -0.06
C GLY A 569 109.88 39.25 -0.80
N LYS A 570 110.24 38.05 -0.30
CA LYS A 570 109.79 36.77 -0.87
C LYS A 570 108.27 36.54 -0.80
N TYR A 571 107.60 37.03 0.25
CA TYR A 571 106.18 36.74 0.50
C TYR A 571 105.22 37.92 0.27
N LYS A 572 105.71 39.16 0.25
CA LYS A 572 104.93 40.39 0.03
C LYS A 572 104.09 40.32 -1.25
N GLN A 573 104.68 39.78 -2.33
CA GLN A 573 103.97 39.64 -3.60
C GLN A 573 102.82 38.64 -3.50
N GLY A 574 103.00 37.53 -2.78
CA GLY A 574 101.94 36.55 -2.51
C GLY A 574 100.78 37.13 -1.70
N LEU A 575 101.07 37.92 -0.67
CA LEU A 575 100.04 38.65 0.10
C LEU A 575 99.26 39.61 -0.79
N LYS A 576 99.96 40.44 -1.57
CA LYS A 576 99.36 41.42 -2.48
C LYS A 576 98.43 40.73 -3.50
N ILE A 577 98.87 39.64 -4.12
CA ILE A 577 98.07 38.86 -5.08
C ILE A 577 96.82 38.28 -4.43
N ASN A 578 96.93 37.67 -3.24
CA ASN A 578 95.76 37.07 -2.58
C ASN A 578 94.75 38.12 -2.08
N CYS A 579 95.20 39.28 -1.61
CA CYS A 579 94.31 40.40 -1.28
C CYS A 579 93.55 40.91 -2.51
N TYR A 580 94.22 41.04 -3.66
CA TYR A 580 93.55 41.40 -4.91
C TYR A 580 92.55 40.34 -5.38
N ARG A 581 92.88 39.04 -5.24
CA ARG A 581 91.95 37.94 -5.53
C ARG A 581 90.69 38.06 -4.67
N MET A 582 90.84 38.32 -3.38
CA MET A 582 89.71 38.48 -2.46
C MET A 582 88.84 39.70 -2.80
N LEU A 583 89.46 40.85 -3.11
CA LEU A 583 88.75 42.06 -3.55
C LEU A 583 87.98 41.82 -4.86
N ARG A 584 88.57 41.09 -5.82
CA ARG A 584 87.89 40.72 -7.07
C ARG A 584 86.67 39.84 -6.81
N LEU A 585 86.79 38.84 -5.92
CA LEU A 585 85.68 37.96 -5.55
C LEU A 585 84.53 38.73 -4.87
N ILE A 586 84.85 39.64 -3.95
CA ILE A 586 83.87 40.50 -3.27
C ILE A 586 83.15 41.41 -4.28
N ASN A 587 83.89 42.07 -5.17
CA ASN A 587 83.28 42.94 -6.18
C ASN A 587 82.37 42.15 -7.12
N ASN A 588 82.78 40.96 -7.56
CA ASN A 588 81.94 40.08 -8.36
C ASN A 588 80.66 39.67 -7.61
N LEU A 589 80.75 39.39 -6.30
CA LEU A 589 79.58 39.07 -5.47
C LEU A 589 78.59 40.24 -5.38
N ILE A 590 79.08 41.45 -5.17
CA ILE A 590 78.26 42.67 -5.15
C ILE A 590 77.54 42.86 -6.49
N ASP A 591 78.24 42.63 -7.60
CA ASP A 591 77.64 42.76 -8.93
C ASP A 591 76.57 41.70 -9.19
N VAL A 592 76.80 40.44 -8.80
CA VAL A 592 75.78 39.38 -8.89
C VAL A 592 74.55 39.75 -8.05
N SER A 593 74.74 40.22 -6.82
CA SER A 593 73.64 40.65 -5.95
C SER A 593 72.85 41.82 -6.55
N LYS A 594 73.53 42.81 -7.15
CA LYS A 594 72.87 43.92 -7.84
C LYS A 594 72.07 43.46 -9.07
N ILE A 595 72.54 42.45 -9.79
CA ILE A 595 71.82 41.86 -10.94
C ILE A 595 70.57 41.12 -10.46
N GLU A 596 70.66 40.30 -9.41
CA GLU A 596 69.53 39.49 -8.92
C GLU A 596 68.36 40.31 -8.39
N VAL A 597 68.65 41.42 -7.71
CA VAL A 597 67.60 42.31 -7.19
C VAL A 597 67.14 43.32 -8.27
N GLY A 598 67.64 43.20 -9.51
CA GLY A 598 67.27 44.07 -10.64
C GLY A 598 67.78 45.52 -10.51
N PHE A 599 68.72 45.78 -9.60
CA PHE A 599 69.28 47.11 -9.35
C PHE A 599 70.46 47.47 -10.27
N LEU A 600 70.95 46.54 -11.09
CA LEU A 600 71.95 46.84 -12.12
C LEU A 600 71.30 47.60 -13.28
N LYS A 601 71.31 48.94 -13.21
CA LYS A 601 70.90 49.80 -14.33
C LYS A 601 72.08 49.97 -15.30
N ALA A 602 71.85 49.71 -16.59
CA ALA A 602 72.80 50.04 -17.64
C ALA A 602 72.63 51.52 -18.03
N ASP A 603 73.73 52.24 -18.14
CA ASP A 603 73.75 53.63 -18.55
C ASP A 603 74.06 53.73 -20.05
N PHE A 604 73.00 53.72 -20.86
CA PHE A 604 73.12 53.68 -22.30
C PHE A 604 73.45 55.05 -22.89
N THR A 605 74.59 55.15 -23.56
CA THR A 605 75.05 56.33 -24.30
C THR A 605 75.35 55.96 -25.75
N ASN A 606 75.27 56.94 -26.66
CA ASN A 606 75.67 56.73 -28.05
C ASN A 606 77.20 56.84 -28.14
N ARG A 607 77.86 55.74 -28.51
CA ARG A 607 79.32 55.63 -28.63
C ARG A 607 79.68 54.90 -29.90
N ASP A 608 80.83 55.27 -30.48
CA ASP A 608 81.43 54.47 -31.54
C ASP A 608 81.97 53.16 -30.95
N ILE A 609 81.39 52.04 -31.39
CA ILE A 609 81.76 50.72 -30.88
C ILE A 609 83.12 50.27 -31.40
N VAL A 610 83.51 50.69 -32.61
CA VAL A 610 84.79 50.32 -33.21
C VAL A 610 85.92 50.92 -32.37
N PHE A 611 85.90 52.24 -32.19
CA PHE A 611 86.85 52.94 -31.31
C PHE A 611 86.82 52.42 -29.87
N LEU A 612 85.64 52.12 -29.31
CA LEU A 612 85.56 51.59 -27.94
C LEU A 612 86.30 50.26 -27.81
N VAL A 613 86.02 49.29 -28.69
CA VAL A 613 86.65 47.95 -28.63
C VAL A 613 88.14 48.04 -28.94
N GLU A 614 88.53 48.79 -29.96
CA GLU A 614 89.93 48.99 -30.34
C GLU A 614 90.77 49.51 -29.16
N ASN A 615 90.29 50.57 -28.49
CA ASN A 615 90.99 51.11 -27.31
C ASN A 615 91.14 50.08 -26.19
N ILE A 616 90.10 49.28 -25.93
CA ILE A 616 90.15 48.25 -24.89
C ILE A 616 91.21 47.20 -25.25
N VAL A 617 91.28 46.79 -26.51
CA VAL A 617 92.30 45.84 -26.99
C VAL A 617 93.70 46.45 -26.83
N SER A 618 93.90 47.70 -27.25
CA SER A 618 95.20 48.40 -27.14
C SER A 618 95.68 48.51 -25.68
N LEU A 619 94.76 48.76 -24.73
CA LEU A 619 95.08 48.81 -23.29
C LEU A 619 95.55 47.45 -22.74
N VAL A 620 95.20 46.35 -23.39
CA VAL A 620 95.52 44.99 -22.94
C VAL A 620 96.83 44.48 -23.54
N ILE A 621 97.32 45.02 -24.66
CA ILE A 621 98.57 44.61 -25.32
C ILE A 621 99.77 44.51 -24.36
N PRO A 622 100.05 45.50 -23.48
CA PRO A 622 101.19 45.40 -22.56
C PRO A 622 101.11 44.21 -21.58
N HIS A 623 99.90 43.71 -21.31
CA HIS A 623 99.69 42.55 -20.43
C HIS A 623 99.96 41.21 -21.12
N SER A 624 100.01 41.18 -22.46
CA SER A 624 100.29 39.97 -23.25
C SER A 624 101.78 39.79 -23.59
N GLU A 625 102.60 40.84 -23.42
CA GLU A 625 104.05 40.84 -23.67
C GLU A 625 104.81 39.81 -22.83
N ASN A 626 104.41 39.58 -21.56
CA ASN A 626 105.06 38.58 -20.70
C ASN A 626 104.99 37.13 -21.23
N LYS A 627 104.08 36.86 -22.17
CA LYS A 627 103.92 35.57 -22.84
C LYS A 627 104.25 35.64 -24.35
N ASP A 628 104.68 36.80 -24.85
CA ASP A 628 104.87 37.07 -26.29
C ASP A 628 103.64 36.70 -27.13
N ILE A 629 102.42 36.95 -26.62
CA ILE A 629 101.18 36.65 -27.34
C ILE A 629 100.87 37.78 -28.33
N ASN A 630 100.66 37.41 -29.60
CA ASN A 630 100.24 38.34 -30.64
C ASN A 630 98.72 38.56 -30.58
N ILE A 631 98.28 39.81 -30.46
CA ILE A 631 96.86 40.19 -30.44
C ILE A 631 96.54 41.00 -31.69
N ILE A 632 95.61 40.50 -32.51
CA ILE A 632 95.20 41.14 -33.76
C ILE A 632 93.76 41.61 -33.62
N PHE A 633 93.52 42.89 -33.86
CA PHE A 633 92.18 43.48 -33.95
C PHE A 633 91.84 43.70 -35.43
N ASP A 634 90.65 43.27 -35.84
CA ASP A 634 90.14 43.46 -37.20
C ASP A 634 88.65 43.84 -37.18
N THR A 635 88.22 44.60 -38.18
CA THR A 635 86.84 45.06 -38.33
C THR A 635 86.45 45.30 -39.78
N ASN A 636 85.16 45.12 -40.09
CA ASN A 636 84.63 45.32 -41.44
C ASN A 636 84.23 46.78 -41.75
N VAL A 637 84.26 47.69 -40.76
CA VAL A 637 83.91 49.11 -40.91
C VAL A 637 84.80 50.00 -40.03
N GLU A 638 85.02 51.25 -40.43
CA GLU A 638 85.90 52.18 -39.70
C GLU A 638 85.23 52.80 -38.45
N GLU A 639 83.94 53.14 -38.53
CA GLU A 639 83.19 53.73 -37.41
C GLU A 639 81.74 53.21 -37.39
N ASN A 640 81.17 53.04 -36.21
CA ASN A 640 79.73 52.76 -36.07
C ASN A 640 79.19 53.18 -34.70
N ILE A 641 78.30 54.18 -34.70
CA ILE A 641 77.69 54.70 -33.47
C ILE A 641 76.52 53.80 -33.06
N ILE A 642 76.63 53.18 -31.89
CA ILE A 642 75.55 52.39 -31.28
C ILE A 642 75.18 52.92 -29.90
N LYS A 643 73.97 52.60 -29.45
CA LYS A 643 73.53 52.83 -28.08
C LYS A 643 74.02 51.69 -27.19
N CYS A 644 75.03 51.94 -26.36
CA CYS A 644 75.60 50.95 -25.44
C CYS A 644 76.02 51.58 -24.10
N ASP A 645 76.27 50.74 -23.09
CA ASP A 645 76.93 51.17 -21.86
C ASP A 645 78.44 50.90 -22.00
N PRO A 646 79.28 51.93 -22.19
CA PRO A 646 80.70 51.74 -22.48
C PRO A 646 81.44 51.04 -21.35
N VAL A 647 81.06 51.28 -20.10
CA VAL A 647 81.69 50.66 -18.92
C VAL A 647 81.37 49.17 -18.83
N LYS A 648 80.14 48.78 -19.20
CA LYS A 648 79.74 47.35 -19.23
C LYS A 648 80.38 46.61 -20.40
N ILE A 649 80.46 47.23 -21.57
CA ILE A 649 81.14 46.67 -22.74
C ILE A 649 82.64 46.50 -22.46
N GLU A 650 83.29 47.51 -21.89
CA GLU A 650 84.68 47.43 -21.43
C GLU A 650 84.88 46.24 -20.49
N ARG A 651 84.04 46.12 -19.46
CA ARG A 651 84.12 45.01 -18.51
C ARG A 651 83.93 43.63 -19.17
N LEU A 652 83.02 43.52 -20.13
CA LEU A 652 82.77 42.28 -20.86
C LEU A 652 84.01 41.89 -21.68
N ILE A 653 84.54 42.83 -22.46
CA ILE A 653 85.68 42.61 -23.34
C ILE A 653 86.94 42.29 -22.51
N LEU A 654 87.21 43.06 -21.45
CA LEU A 654 88.34 42.81 -20.55
C LEU A 654 88.27 41.42 -19.89
N ASN A 655 87.08 40.96 -19.50
CA ASN A 655 86.91 39.61 -18.93
C ASN A 655 87.22 38.52 -19.97
N LEU A 656 86.76 38.68 -21.20
CA LEU A 656 87.02 37.72 -22.27
C LEU A 656 88.50 37.73 -22.71
N LEU A 657 89.10 38.91 -22.91
CA LEU A 657 90.52 39.04 -23.24
C LEU A 657 91.42 38.52 -22.11
N SER A 658 91.07 38.79 -20.84
CA SER A 658 91.80 38.25 -19.70
C SER A 658 91.75 36.71 -19.67
N ASN A 659 90.62 36.10 -20.02
CA ASN A 659 90.50 34.65 -20.15
C ASN A 659 91.34 34.13 -21.33
N ALA A 660 91.25 34.77 -22.50
CA ALA A 660 92.04 34.40 -23.68
C ALA A 660 93.55 34.41 -23.34
N ILE A 661 94.09 35.52 -22.84
CA ILE A 661 95.52 35.64 -22.46
C ILE A 661 95.93 34.61 -21.40
N LYS A 662 95.03 34.29 -20.46
CA LYS A 662 95.31 33.29 -19.42
C LYS A 662 95.52 31.89 -20.03
N PHE A 663 94.69 31.48 -20.98
CA PHE A 663 94.65 30.11 -21.52
C PHE A 663 95.44 29.92 -22.82
N THR A 664 95.84 31.00 -23.48
CA THR A 664 96.82 30.97 -24.58
C THR A 664 98.21 30.63 -24.04
N GLN A 665 98.92 29.75 -24.76
CA GLN A 665 100.30 29.39 -24.47
C GLN A 665 101.26 30.54 -24.85
N ASN A 666 102.53 30.44 -24.46
CA ASN A 666 103.53 31.44 -24.86
C ASN A 666 103.68 31.44 -26.39
N HIS A 667 103.89 32.61 -27.01
CA HIS A 667 103.97 32.79 -28.46
C HIS A 667 102.68 32.41 -29.21
N GLY A 668 101.53 32.42 -28.52
CA GLY A 668 100.22 32.16 -29.12
C GLY A 668 99.59 33.39 -29.75
N GLU A 669 98.35 33.22 -30.23
CA GLU A 669 97.63 34.25 -31.00
C GLU A 669 96.22 34.43 -30.47
N ILE A 670 95.78 35.70 -30.40
CA ILE A 670 94.42 36.09 -30.06
C ILE A 670 93.90 37.00 -31.16
N PHE A 671 92.77 36.63 -31.76
CA PHE A 671 92.08 37.40 -32.79
C PHE A 671 90.81 38.03 -32.21
N VAL A 672 90.70 39.34 -32.33
CA VAL A 672 89.52 40.13 -31.94
C VAL A 672 88.88 40.67 -33.22
N ASP A 673 87.76 40.08 -33.60
CA ASP A 673 87.03 40.41 -34.82
C ASP A 673 85.71 41.13 -34.48
N LEU A 674 85.54 42.34 -35.00
CA LEU A 674 84.34 43.15 -34.85
C LEU A 674 83.62 43.26 -36.19
N ASN A 675 82.55 42.49 -36.33
CA ASN A 675 81.74 42.41 -37.53
C ASN A 675 80.37 43.08 -37.34
N ILE A 676 80.09 44.09 -38.14
CA ILE A 676 78.85 44.86 -38.10
C ILE A 676 77.94 44.44 -39.25
N SER A 677 76.70 44.10 -38.91
CA SER A 677 75.60 43.81 -39.82
C SER A 677 74.47 44.82 -39.63
N LYS A 678 73.43 44.77 -40.48
CA LYS A 678 72.30 45.70 -40.40
C LYS A 678 71.59 45.68 -39.04
N ASP A 679 71.50 44.51 -38.41
CA ASP A 679 70.70 44.32 -37.19
C ASP A 679 71.56 44.06 -35.93
N TRP A 680 72.83 43.67 -36.09
CA TRP A 680 73.69 43.23 -34.97
C TRP A 680 75.15 43.65 -35.13
N VAL A 681 75.79 43.96 -34.00
CA VAL A 681 77.26 44.03 -33.86
C VAL A 681 77.73 42.71 -33.25
N LYS A 682 78.60 41.99 -33.93
CA LYS A 682 79.20 40.74 -33.45
C LYS A 682 80.66 40.99 -33.10
N ILE A 683 80.99 40.84 -31.82
CA ILE A 683 82.37 40.87 -31.33
C ILE A 683 82.79 39.42 -31.05
N SER A 684 83.85 38.96 -31.70
CA SER A 684 84.41 37.61 -31.56
C SER A 684 85.84 37.71 -31.04
N ILE A 685 86.11 37.02 -29.93
CA ILE A 685 87.47 36.88 -29.39
C ILE A 685 87.83 35.41 -29.51
N LYS A 686 88.86 35.11 -30.30
CA LYS A 686 89.32 33.76 -30.59
C LYS A 686 90.78 33.61 -30.17
N ASP A 687 91.05 32.68 -29.26
CA ASP A 687 92.39 32.26 -28.91
C ASP A 687 92.73 30.87 -29.49
N ASN A 688 94.02 30.55 -29.56
CA ASN A 688 94.53 29.23 -29.92
C ASN A 688 95.03 28.40 -28.70
N GLY A 689 94.44 28.65 -27.52
CA GLY A 689 94.78 27.96 -26.27
C GLY A 689 94.18 26.56 -26.12
N ILE A 690 94.13 26.09 -24.88
CA ILE A 690 93.70 24.71 -24.52
C ILE A 690 92.23 24.39 -24.85
N GLY A 691 91.40 25.40 -25.09
CA GLY A 691 89.97 25.24 -25.38
C GLY A 691 89.14 24.74 -24.20
N ILE A 692 87.87 24.40 -24.47
CA ILE A 692 86.89 23.99 -23.47
C ILE A 692 86.24 22.66 -23.93
N PRO A 693 86.25 21.59 -23.09
CA PRO A 693 85.59 20.32 -23.40
C PRO A 693 84.11 20.52 -23.76
N LYS A 694 83.59 19.78 -24.76
CA LYS A 694 82.21 19.94 -25.27
C LYS A 694 81.14 19.87 -24.19
N GLU A 695 81.32 18.99 -23.22
CA GLU A 695 80.39 18.78 -22.10
C GLU A 695 80.30 19.99 -21.17
N MET A 696 81.36 20.80 -21.10
CA MET A 696 81.47 21.96 -20.22
C MET A 696 81.06 23.28 -20.89
N GLN A 697 80.93 23.33 -22.22
CA GLN A 697 80.66 24.58 -22.96
C GLN A 697 79.35 25.26 -22.56
N ALA A 698 78.33 24.49 -22.16
CA ALA A 698 77.07 25.06 -21.68
C ALA A 698 77.17 25.61 -20.25
N SER A 699 77.99 24.99 -19.40
CA SER A 699 78.07 25.29 -17.97
C SER A 699 79.13 26.32 -17.60
N ILE A 700 80.06 26.70 -18.50
CA ILE A 700 81.08 27.74 -18.20
C ILE A 700 80.50 29.12 -17.89
N PHE A 701 79.25 29.38 -18.29
CA PHE A 701 78.53 30.61 -17.96
C PHE A 701 77.74 30.51 -16.65
N ASP A 702 77.63 29.30 -16.08
CA ASP A 702 77.07 29.11 -14.75
C ASP A 702 78.05 29.63 -13.68
N ARG A 703 77.49 30.03 -12.55
CA ARG A 703 78.26 30.65 -11.47
C ARG A 703 79.24 29.64 -10.87
N PHE A 704 80.49 30.06 -10.66
CA PHE A 704 81.54 29.27 -10.01
C PHE A 704 81.89 27.96 -10.72
N VAL A 705 81.62 27.85 -12.02
CA VAL A 705 82.09 26.74 -12.85
C VAL A 705 83.46 27.07 -13.43
N GLN A 706 84.43 26.19 -13.20
CA GLN A 706 85.74 26.19 -13.84
C GLN A 706 85.97 24.82 -14.48
N ALA A 707 86.57 24.79 -15.68
CA ALA A 707 86.83 23.55 -16.42
C ALA A 707 87.80 22.61 -15.68
N ASP A 708 88.73 23.16 -14.90
CA ASP A 708 89.59 22.43 -13.96
C ASP A 708 89.00 22.50 -12.54
N LYS A 709 88.48 21.37 -12.05
CA LYS A 709 88.27 21.13 -10.62
C LYS A 709 89.47 20.33 -10.09
N SER A 710 90.59 21.01 -9.88
CA SER A 710 91.79 20.42 -9.24
C SER A 710 92.14 21.20 -7.99
#